data_AF-A0A9W8TL42-F1
#
_entry.id   AF-A0A9W8TL42-F1
#
_cell.length_a   1.000
_cell.length_b   1.000
_cell.length_c   1.000
_cell.angle_alpha   90.00
_cell.angle_beta   90.00
_cell.angle_gamma   90.00
#
_symmetry.space_group_name_H-M   'P 1'
#
loop_
_entity.id
_entity.type
_entity.pdbx_description
1 polymer ?
#
loop_
_entity_poly.entity_id
_entity_poly.type
_entity_poly.pdbx_seq_one_letter_code
_entity_poly.pdbx_strand_id
1 'polypeptide(L)'
;MPSLLQTRVETQFASRPARGAYKPRQGATETPLVDIIDIRRDTVKADLKEEIHRLFHSRPRELPTLLLYDEKGLQFFEKITYLEEYYLTNAEIEVLQRSAATIAEDIPSGSMLIELGSGNLRKICLLLQAFEESGKEIDYYALDLSEKELFRTLAQVPKFQNVRCHGLLGTYDDGREWLMSPSHLARRKCILHLGSSIGNFSPSDAAFFLRGFADILQPQDSLLIGVDSCMDPSKVYHAYNDQEGITHKFILNGLQHANEVLGEPAFQLEDWEVIGEYVHDRKGGRHQAFYSPKRDTVVLGDVVKVHERIQVEQSFKYSKDDCDALWKAAGVLEADKWMTGDKTYGLHLLIKDPLSFSLNPQDYARESVPQMSDWESLWAVWDTITRRMLPNEELLDKPIKLRNACIFYLGHTPAFLDIQLTKTTNEGPTSPRYFHSIFERGIDPDVDNPENCHAHSEIPDEWPQLGEILAYQGRVRDRLSSLYDNGAENIPRGVARAIWVGFEHEVMHMETLLYIMVQSDKTLPPPDIPMPNFQALARDAKLSRVENKWFDIPEQTITLGMDDPEGDLESNSHFGWQADVDVRDNEKPQRQVHVHGFQAKGRPITNEEYAQYLLETKRDRCPASWATTNVEETNGSNGHATAANGASLPPSYLQGKSVRTVFGLVPLKHALDWPVFASYDELAGCAAWMGGRIPTFEETRSIYSHVEFLKKKEAENKLGATVPAVNG
;
A
#
# COMPACT_ATOMS: atom_id res chain seq x y z
N MET A 1 25.11 3.56 -87.79
CA MET A 1 23.85 4.25 -88.13
C MET A 1 23.37 4.96 -86.87
N PRO A 2 23.04 6.25 -86.99
CA PRO A 2 23.31 7.31 -86.01
C PRO A 2 21.97 7.87 -85.48
N SER A 3 21.82 8.93 -84.70
CA SER A 3 22.55 10.19 -84.50
C SER A 3 22.14 10.76 -83.14
N LEU A 4 23.05 11.24 -82.28
CA LEU A 4 23.81 12.48 -82.40
C LEU A 4 22.94 13.74 -82.50
N LEU A 5 23.11 14.60 -81.48
CA LEU A 5 23.37 16.03 -81.56
C LEU A 5 22.37 16.91 -82.33
N GLN A 6 21.92 17.99 -81.67
CA GLN A 6 22.45 19.32 -82.03
C GLN A 6 22.11 20.40 -80.99
N THR A 7 23.18 20.92 -80.40
CA THR A 7 23.43 22.32 -80.08
C THR A 7 22.86 23.33 -81.09
N ARG A 8 22.19 24.40 -80.60
CA ARG A 8 22.65 25.81 -80.66
C ARG A 8 21.53 26.72 -80.12
N VAL A 9 21.79 27.48 -79.04
CA VAL A 9 22.37 28.84 -79.00
C VAL A 9 21.38 29.89 -79.50
N GLU A 10 20.92 30.77 -78.59
CA GLU A 10 21.03 32.25 -78.62
C GLU A 10 20.06 32.85 -77.55
N THR A 11 20.56 33.41 -76.43
CA THR A 11 20.89 34.84 -76.18
C THR A 11 19.70 35.78 -76.36
N GLN A 12 19.35 36.75 -75.51
CA GLN A 12 19.96 37.58 -74.45
C GLN A 12 18.77 38.12 -73.62
N PHE A 13 18.85 38.53 -72.35
CA PHE A 13 19.46 39.76 -71.79
C PHE A 13 19.38 39.60 -70.25
N ALA A 14 20.50 39.56 -69.51
CA ALA A 14 21.25 40.70 -68.95
C ALA A 14 20.46 41.56 -67.93
N SER A 15 20.66 41.32 -66.63
CA SER A 15 21.22 42.31 -65.67
C SER A 15 21.33 41.75 -64.23
N ARG A 16 22.53 41.88 -63.67
CA ARG A 16 22.96 41.70 -62.25
C ARG A 16 22.56 42.94 -61.41
N PRO A 17 22.91 43.09 -60.10
CA PRO A 17 23.46 42.16 -59.06
C PRO A 17 22.59 42.19 -57.75
N ALA A 18 22.80 41.42 -56.67
CA ALA A 18 24.00 41.35 -55.85
C ALA A 18 23.99 40.24 -54.77
N ARG A 19 25.15 39.56 -54.68
CA ARG A 19 25.88 39.08 -53.48
C ARG A 19 25.04 38.40 -52.37
N GLY A 20 25.19 37.10 -52.20
CA GLY A 20 26.27 36.59 -51.35
C GLY A 20 26.50 35.09 -51.53
N ALA A 21 27.76 34.69 -51.54
CA ALA A 21 28.25 33.38 -51.91
C ALA A 21 27.90 32.29 -50.88
N TYR A 22 27.31 31.20 -51.37
CA TYR A 22 27.21 29.92 -50.69
C TYR A 22 28.50 29.13 -50.97
N LYS A 23 29.22 28.72 -49.91
CA LYS A 23 30.16 27.61 -49.96
C LYS A 23 29.94 26.71 -48.74
N PRO A 24 30.06 25.38 -48.92
CA PRO A 24 29.36 24.39 -48.12
C PRO A 24 30.08 24.14 -46.80
N ARG A 25 29.33 24.10 -45.69
CA ARG A 25 29.83 23.47 -44.47
C ARG A 25 29.64 21.97 -44.59
N GLN A 26 30.77 21.29 -44.43
CA GLN A 26 30.92 19.85 -44.26
C GLN A 26 29.90 19.34 -43.24
N GLY A 27 29.30 18.19 -43.54
CA GLY A 27 28.38 17.51 -42.64
C GLY A 27 29.05 17.24 -41.31
N ALA A 28 28.62 17.96 -40.28
CA ALA A 28 28.62 17.44 -38.94
C ALA A 28 27.44 16.48 -38.87
N THR A 29 27.71 15.20 -38.68
CA THR A 29 26.75 14.27 -38.10
C THR A 29 26.33 14.86 -36.76
N GLU A 30 25.15 15.46 -36.67
CA GLU A 30 24.53 15.85 -35.41
C GLU A 30 24.28 14.58 -34.60
N THR A 31 25.19 14.30 -33.66
CA THR A 31 24.94 13.35 -32.58
C THR A 31 23.69 13.83 -31.84
N PRO A 32 22.67 12.99 -31.60
CA PRO A 32 21.51 13.42 -30.83
C PRO A 32 21.98 13.89 -29.45
N LEU A 33 21.65 15.13 -29.07
CA LEU A 33 21.85 15.59 -27.70
C LEU A 33 20.91 14.79 -26.81
N VAL A 34 21.46 13.82 -26.08
CA VAL A 34 20.78 13.19 -24.95
C VAL A 34 20.58 14.27 -23.89
N ASP A 35 19.34 14.52 -23.51
CA ASP A 35 19.01 15.52 -22.49
C ASP A 35 19.25 14.93 -21.09
N ILE A 36 20.32 15.37 -20.42
CA ILE A 36 20.68 14.94 -19.07
C ILE A 36 20.56 16.14 -18.13
N ILE A 37 19.75 15.99 -17.08
CA ILE A 37 19.49 16.99 -16.06
C ILE A 37 20.27 16.60 -14.81
N ASP A 38 21.20 17.44 -14.37
CA ASP A 38 21.92 17.26 -13.10
C ASP A 38 21.06 17.76 -11.94
N ILE A 39 20.67 16.84 -11.07
CA ILE A 39 19.82 17.11 -9.89
C ILE A 39 20.59 16.88 -8.58
N ARG A 40 21.88 16.53 -8.65
CA ARG A 40 22.71 16.25 -7.46
C ARG A 40 22.84 17.48 -6.57
N ARG A 41 22.78 17.24 -5.26
CA ARG A 41 23.20 18.21 -4.24
C ARG A 41 24.69 17.97 -3.90
N ASP A 42 25.44 19.03 -3.60
CA ASP A 42 26.92 19.02 -3.46
C ASP A 42 27.51 18.11 -2.35
N THR A 43 26.70 17.38 -1.58
CA THR A 43 27.13 16.64 -0.38
C THR A 43 27.53 15.16 -0.59
N VAL A 44 27.15 14.53 -1.70
CA VAL A 44 27.17 13.06 -1.87
C VAL A 44 28.54 12.38 -1.64
N LYS A 45 29.65 13.00 -2.06
CA LYS A 45 30.99 12.40 -1.91
C LYS A 45 31.56 12.47 -0.50
N ALA A 46 31.21 13.51 0.26
CA ALA A 46 31.62 13.63 1.65
C ALA A 46 30.90 12.59 2.51
N ASP A 47 29.62 12.38 2.23
CA ASP A 47 28.76 11.43 2.93
C ASP A 47 29.24 9.98 2.77
N LEU A 48 29.62 9.54 1.56
CA LEU A 48 30.06 8.15 1.34
C LEU A 48 31.36 7.81 2.08
N LYS A 49 32.32 8.75 2.16
CA LYS A 49 33.57 8.52 2.91
C LYS A 49 33.30 8.36 4.41
N GLU A 50 32.46 9.23 4.97
CA GLU A 50 32.05 9.13 6.37
C GLU A 50 31.28 7.83 6.64
N GLU A 51 30.44 7.42 5.70
CA GLU A 51 29.67 6.19 5.80
C GLU A 51 30.56 4.93 5.78
N ILE A 52 31.56 4.87 4.89
CA ILE A 52 32.58 3.80 4.90
C ILE A 52 33.23 3.70 6.28
N HIS A 53 33.68 4.83 6.84
CA HIS A 53 34.27 4.83 8.18
C HIS A 53 33.29 4.35 9.25
N ARG A 54 32.04 4.82 9.23
CA ARG A 54 31.01 4.46 10.21
C ARG A 54 30.68 2.97 10.18
N LEU A 55 30.36 2.43 8.99
CA LEU A 55 29.98 1.03 8.81
C LEU A 55 31.16 0.07 9.00
N PHE A 56 32.37 0.48 8.60
CA PHE A 56 33.54 -0.37 8.81
C PHE A 56 33.86 -0.58 10.31
N HIS A 57 33.53 0.41 11.14
CA HIS A 57 33.72 0.35 12.60
C HIS A 57 32.50 -0.21 13.35
N SER A 58 31.40 -0.54 12.68
CA SER A 58 30.29 -1.25 13.33
C SER A 58 30.70 -2.69 13.70
N ARG A 59 29.91 -3.32 14.57
CA ARG A 59 30.06 -4.73 14.95
C ARG A 59 28.69 -5.40 14.84
N PRO A 60 28.47 -6.30 13.87
CA PRO A 60 29.42 -6.75 12.83
C PRO A 60 29.84 -5.63 11.87
N ARG A 61 30.99 -5.78 11.19
CA ARG A 61 31.51 -4.79 10.24
C ARG A 61 30.74 -4.86 8.93
N GLU A 62 30.48 -3.70 8.35
CA GLU A 62 29.75 -3.59 7.08
C GLU A 62 30.44 -2.58 6.15
N LEU A 63 30.11 -2.66 4.86
CA LEU A 63 30.48 -1.67 3.86
C LEU A 63 29.25 -1.27 3.03
N PRO A 64 29.15 0.00 2.60
CA PRO A 64 28.00 0.46 1.81
C PRO A 64 27.89 -0.28 0.48
N THR A 65 26.68 -0.73 0.13
CA THR A 65 26.37 -1.34 -1.18
C THR A 65 26.66 -0.38 -2.34
N LEU A 66 26.56 0.93 -2.11
CA LEU A 66 26.85 1.98 -3.10
C LEU A 66 28.26 1.87 -3.68
N LEU A 67 29.21 1.28 -2.94
CA LEU A 67 30.56 1.02 -3.43
C LEU A 67 30.59 0.11 -4.66
N LEU A 68 29.60 -0.76 -4.82
CA LEU A 68 29.54 -1.71 -5.93
C LEU A 68 29.18 -1.05 -7.28
N TYR A 69 28.64 0.17 -7.28
CA TYR A 69 28.02 0.79 -8.47
C TYR A 69 28.80 1.98 -9.04
N ASP A 70 30.14 1.91 -9.05
CA ASP A 70 30.94 2.81 -9.87
C ASP A 70 30.82 2.46 -11.37
N GLU A 71 31.51 3.21 -12.24
CA GLU A 71 31.48 2.98 -13.70
C GLU A 71 31.86 1.54 -14.08
N LYS A 72 32.86 0.94 -13.42
CA LYS A 72 33.25 -0.46 -13.67
C LYS A 72 32.26 -1.45 -13.08
N GLY A 73 31.77 -1.17 -11.88
CA GLY A 73 30.77 -1.96 -11.19
C GLY A 73 29.49 -2.12 -12.01
N LEU A 74 28.99 -1.02 -12.57
CA LEU A 74 27.83 -1.03 -13.48
C LEU A 74 28.06 -1.90 -14.73
N GLN A 75 29.28 -1.90 -15.30
CA GLN A 75 29.63 -2.76 -16.43
C GLN A 75 29.71 -4.25 -16.04
N PHE A 76 30.16 -4.57 -14.83
CA PHE A 76 30.11 -5.94 -14.33
C PHE A 76 28.66 -6.38 -14.07
N PHE A 77 27.85 -5.52 -13.44
CA PHE A 77 26.44 -5.79 -13.22
C PHE A 77 25.70 -6.00 -14.54
N GLU A 78 25.97 -5.19 -15.56
CA GLU A 78 25.44 -5.42 -16.91
C GLU A 78 25.76 -6.83 -17.41
N LYS A 79 27.00 -7.31 -17.25
CA LYS A 79 27.36 -8.69 -17.64
C LYS A 79 26.60 -9.75 -16.83
N ILE A 80 26.43 -9.54 -15.52
CA ILE A 80 25.65 -10.43 -14.66
C ILE A 80 24.22 -10.60 -15.20
N THR A 81 23.60 -9.53 -15.69
CA THR A 81 22.23 -9.57 -16.24
C THR A 81 22.06 -10.42 -17.51
N TYR A 82 23.16 -10.87 -18.14
CA TYR A 82 23.15 -11.78 -19.28
C TYR A 82 23.49 -13.23 -18.92
N LEU A 83 23.88 -13.50 -17.66
CA LEU A 83 24.17 -14.87 -17.21
C LEU A 83 22.90 -15.71 -17.14
N GLU A 84 23.02 -17.00 -17.46
CA GLU A 84 21.89 -17.93 -17.40
C GLU A 84 21.48 -18.20 -15.94
N GLU A 85 22.46 -18.27 -15.03
CA GLU A 85 22.22 -18.46 -13.60
C GLU A 85 21.48 -17.27 -12.95
N TYR A 86 21.70 -16.04 -13.44
CA TYR A 86 21.03 -14.83 -12.93
C TYR A 86 19.63 -14.65 -13.53
N TYR A 87 18.70 -15.49 -13.10
CA TYR A 87 17.36 -15.57 -13.68
C TYR A 87 16.52 -14.29 -13.58
N LEU A 88 16.79 -13.39 -12.62
CA LEU A 88 15.94 -12.25 -12.28
C LEU A 88 15.64 -11.35 -13.49
N THR A 89 16.67 -11.03 -14.29
CA THR A 89 16.51 -10.13 -15.44
C THR A 89 15.61 -10.74 -16.51
N ASN A 90 15.80 -12.02 -16.84
CA ASN A 90 15.01 -12.70 -17.86
C ASN A 90 13.58 -12.96 -17.37
N ALA A 91 13.39 -13.24 -16.08
CA ALA A 91 12.08 -13.37 -15.45
C ALA A 91 11.29 -12.05 -15.51
N GLU A 92 11.93 -10.92 -15.22
CA GLU A 92 11.29 -9.60 -15.34
C GLU A 92 10.95 -9.25 -16.80
N ILE A 93 11.87 -9.53 -17.74
CA ILE A 93 11.63 -9.36 -19.18
C ILE A 93 10.44 -10.21 -19.65
N GLU A 94 10.31 -11.45 -19.20
CA GLU A 94 9.18 -12.33 -19.52
C GLU A 94 7.85 -11.70 -19.08
N VAL A 95 7.79 -11.13 -17.86
CA VAL A 95 6.60 -10.45 -17.36
C VAL A 95 6.30 -9.21 -18.19
N LEU A 96 7.29 -8.35 -18.45
CA LEU A 96 7.12 -7.15 -19.27
C LEU A 96 6.64 -7.49 -20.68
N GLN A 97 7.19 -8.51 -21.33
CA GLN A 97 6.75 -8.91 -22.68
C GLN A 97 5.27 -9.30 -22.75
N ARG A 98 4.74 -9.91 -21.68
CA ARG A 98 3.33 -10.35 -21.63
C ARG A 98 2.38 -9.24 -21.16
N SER A 99 2.87 -8.32 -20.34
CA SER A 99 2.04 -7.39 -19.58
C SER A 99 2.28 -5.92 -19.90
N ALA A 100 3.27 -5.57 -20.74
CA ALA A 100 3.57 -4.16 -21.05
C ALA A 100 2.36 -3.43 -21.65
N ALA A 101 1.53 -4.10 -22.46
CA ALA A 101 0.31 -3.49 -23.00
C ALA A 101 -0.71 -3.15 -21.90
N THR A 102 -0.95 -4.08 -20.97
CA THR A 102 -1.89 -3.85 -19.86
C THR A 102 -1.36 -2.81 -18.87
N ILE A 103 -0.06 -2.84 -18.56
CA ILE A 103 0.61 -1.81 -17.74
C ILE A 103 0.49 -0.44 -18.43
N ALA A 104 0.70 -0.40 -19.74
CA ALA A 104 0.58 0.82 -20.52
C ALA A 104 -0.86 1.35 -20.52
N GLU A 105 -1.90 0.49 -20.50
CA GLU A 105 -3.31 0.90 -20.40
C GLU A 105 -3.59 1.67 -19.10
N ASP A 106 -3.07 1.20 -17.96
CA ASP A 106 -3.27 1.80 -16.63
C ASP A 106 -2.59 3.16 -16.44
N ILE A 107 -1.52 3.43 -17.18
CA ILE A 107 -0.77 4.69 -17.10
C ILE A 107 -1.28 5.66 -18.17
N PRO A 108 -1.88 6.82 -17.82
CA PRO A 108 -2.45 7.73 -18.81
C PRO A 108 -1.42 8.49 -19.64
N SER A 109 -1.87 8.97 -20.80
CA SER A 109 -1.10 9.91 -21.63
C SER A 109 -0.81 11.22 -20.88
N GLY A 110 0.36 11.80 -21.11
CA GLY A 110 0.89 13.00 -20.44
C GLY A 110 1.65 12.71 -19.13
N SER A 111 1.76 11.45 -18.73
CA SER A 111 2.42 11.05 -17.48
C SER A 111 3.94 11.11 -17.58
N MET A 112 4.60 11.39 -16.45
CA MET A 112 6.04 11.22 -16.27
C MET A 112 6.34 9.80 -15.80
N LEU A 113 7.34 9.16 -16.38
CA LEU A 113 7.77 7.81 -16.04
C LEU A 113 9.20 7.88 -15.50
N ILE A 114 9.40 7.66 -14.20
CA ILE A 114 10.70 7.85 -13.54
C ILE A 114 11.28 6.51 -13.08
N GLU A 115 12.30 5.99 -13.78
CA GLU A 115 12.98 4.76 -13.39
C GLU A 115 14.12 5.04 -12.41
N LEU A 116 13.99 4.52 -11.20
CA LEU A 116 15.00 4.61 -10.14
C LEU A 116 16.05 3.51 -10.36
N GLY A 117 17.27 3.91 -10.72
CA GLY A 117 18.36 2.98 -10.99
C GLY A 117 18.23 2.35 -12.37
N SER A 118 18.31 3.20 -13.39
CA SER A 118 17.99 2.83 -14.78
C SER A 118 18.87 1.72 -15.37
N GLY A 119 20.12 1.57 -14.90
CA GLY A 119 21.00 0.46 -15.25
C GLY A 119 21.02 0.18 -16.76
N ASN A 120 20.57 -1.02 -17.16
CA ASN A 120 20.41 -1.38 -18.57
C ASN A 120 18.94 -1.18 -19.02
N LEU A 121 18.74 -0.27 -19.98
CA LEU A 121 17.43 0.13 -20.51
C LEU A 121 16.71 -0.93 -21.37
N ARG A 122 17.28 -2.13 -21.55
CA ARG A 122 16.65 -3.25 -22.28
C ARG A 122 15.25 -3.58 -21.80
N LYS A 123 15.05 -3.55 -20.48
CA LYS A 123 13.78 -3.89 -19.84
C LYS A 123 12.74 -2.82 -20.13
N ILE A 124 13.10 -1.56 -19.85
CA ILE A 124 12.17 -0.44 -19.99
C ILE A 124 11.77 -0.20 -21.45
N CYS A 125 12.64 -0.49 -22.43
CA CYS A 125 12.28 -0.39 -23.85
C CYS A 125 11.03 -1.17 -24.23
N LEU A 126 10.72 -2.30 -23.57
CA LEU A 126 9.48 -3.05 -23.81
C LEU A 126 8.24 -2.24 -23.42
N LEU A 127 8.32 -1.52 -22.29
CA LEU A 127 7.23 -0.69 -21.80
C LEU A 127 7.13 0.61 -22.61
N LEU A 128 8.25 1.25 -22.96
CA LEU A 128 8.25 2.43 -23.84
C LEU A 128 7.66 2.13 -25.22
N GLN A 129 7.96 0.94 -25.77
CA GLN A 129 7.37 0.49 -27.03
C GLN A 129 5.85 0.31 -26.91
N ALA A 130 5.35 -0.24 -25.80
CA ALA A 130 3.91 -0.38 -25.58
C ALA A 130 3.19 0.98 -25.47
N PHE A 131 3.82 2.00 -24.87
CA PHE A 131 3.29 3.36 -24.85
C PHE A 131 3.25 4.00 -26.25
N GLU A 132 4.32 3.82 -27.02
CA GLU A 132 4.39 4.28 -28.41
C GLU A 132 3.29 3.66 -29.28
N GLU A 133 3.10 2.33 -29.20
CA GLU A 133 2.07 1.60 -29.94
C GLU A 133 0.65 2.01 -29.54
N SER A 134 0.47 2.40 -28.27
CA SER A 134 -0.80 2.92 -27.74
C SER A 134 -1.03 4.40 -28.06
N GLY A 135 -0.07 5.09 -28.68
CA GLY A 135 -0.14 6.51 -29.00
C GLY A 135 -0.18 7.43 -27.77
N LYS A 136 0.36 6.98 -26.63
CA LYS A 136 0.39 7.76 -25.39
C LYS A 136 1.64 8.64 -25.34
N GLU A 137 1.46 9.93 -25.05
CA GLU A 137 2.57 10.86 -24.85
C GLU A 137 3.18 10.63 -23.47
N ILE A 138 4.46 10.27 -23.38
CA ILE A 138 5.13 9.95 -22.11
C ILE A 138 6.49 10.64 -22.05
N ASP A 139 6.80 11.27 -20.91
CA ASP A 139 8.14 11.74 -20.60
C ASP A 139 8.82 10.72 -19.68
N TYR A 140 9.78 9.98 -20.22
CA TYR A 140 10.59 9.00 -19.51
C TYR A 140 11.87 9.62 -18.96
N TYR A 141 12.16 9.37 -17.69
CA TYR A 141 13.32 9.85 -16.95
C TYR A 141 14.10 8.66 -16.36
N ALA A 142 15.30 8.43 -16.89
CA ALA A 142 16.25 7.46 -16.37
C ALA A 142 17.06 8.11 -15.24
N LEU A 143 16.88 7.68 -13.98
CA LEU A 143 17.64 8.21 -12.85
C LEU A 143 18.80 7.30 -12.47
N ASP A 144 20.02 7.83 -12.48
CA ASP A 144 21.24 7.09 -12.18
C ASP A 144 22.38 7.99 -11.69
N LEU A 145 23.44 7.37 -11.16
CA LEU A 145 24.57 8.07 -10.53
C LEU A 145 25.68 8.45 -11.52
N SER A 146 25.73 7.79 -12.68
CA SER A 146 26.80 7.94 -13.65
C SER A 146 26.33 8.63 -14.93
N GLU A 147 26.80 9.87 -15.13
CA GLU A 147 26.50 10.67 -16.33
C GLU A 147 26.90 9.96 -17.63
N LYS A 148 28.06 9.29 -17.63
CA LYS A 148 28.55 8.56 -18.80
C LYS A 148 27.67 7.37 -19.15
N GLU A 149 27.23 6.63 -18.13
CA GLU A 149 26.37 5.46 -18.33
C GLU A 149 24.97 5.90 -18.78
N LEU A 150 24.40 6.96 -18.17
CA LEU A 150 23.17 7.58 -18.64
C LEU A 150 23.25 7.97 -20.13
N PHE A 151 24.32 8.64 -20.54
CA PHE A 151 24.52 8.98 -21.94
C PHE A 151 24.62 7.73 -22.83
N ARG A 152 25.41 6.73 -22.42
CA ARG A 152 25.64 5.49 -23.17
C ARG A 152 24.35 4.70 -23.36
N THR A 153 23.52 4.58 -22.34
CA THR A 153 22.31 3.77 -22.38
C THR A 153 21.19 4.49 -23.10
N LEU A 154 20.96 5.78 -22.82
CA LEU A 154 19.95 6.59 -23.51
C LEU A 154 20.24 6.73 -25.00
N ALA A 155 21.51 6.77 -25.41
CA ALA A 155 21.88 6.79 -26.83
C ALA A 155 21.51 5.49 -27.58
N GLN A 156 21.25 4.39 -26.87
CA GLN A 156 20.84 3.11 -27.45
C GLN A 156 19.31 2.95 -27.52
N VAL A 157 18.56 3.83 -26.87
CA VAL A 157 17.09 3.77 -26.85
C VAL A 157 16.55 4.09 -28.26
N PRO A 158 15.57 3.31 -28.77
CA PRO A 158 14.92 3.61 -30.04
C PRO A 158 14.31 5.02 -30.04
N LYS A 159 14.22 5.62 -31.24
CA LYS A 159 13.49 6.88 -31.38
C LYS A 159 11.99 6.60 -31.43
N PHE A 160 11.28 7.15 -30.46
CA PHE A 160 9.82 7.12 -30.39
C PHE A 160 9.23 8.47 -30.84
N GLN A 161 7.99 8.48 -31.34
CA GLN A 161 7.29 9.70 -31.74
C GLN A 161 6.57 10.34 -30.55
N ASN A 162 5.96 9.52 -29.68
CA ASN A 162 5.15 9.98 -28.56
C ASN A 162 5.91 9.91 -27.22
N VAL A 163 6.99 9.12 -27.14
CA VAL A 163 7.80 8.97 -25.93
C VAL A 163 9.08 9.82 -26.01
N ARG A 164 9.30 10.67 -25.01
CA ARG A 164 10.53 11.47 -24.85
C ARG A 164 11.37 10.88 -23.74
N CYS A 165 12.68 10.75 -23.96
CA CYS A 165 13.59 10.12 -23.00
C CYS A 165 14.61 11.16 -22.50
N HIS A 166 14.75 11.24 -21.18
CA HIS A 166 15.62 12.16 -20.46
C HIS A 166 16.45 11.38 -19.44
N GLY A 167 17.64 11.89 -19.09
CA GLY A 167 18.46 11.41 -17.99
C GLY A 167 18.35 12.32 -16.77
N LEU A 168 18.28 11.75 -15.58
CA LEU A 168 18.41 12.44 -14.30
C LEU A 168 19.67 11.94 -13.61
N LEU A 169 20.64 12.83 -13.44
CA LEU A 169 21.88 12.53 -12.74
C LEU A 169 21.72 12.88 -11.26
N GLY A 170 21.66 11.87 -10.39
CA GLY A 170 21.32 12.06 -8.98
C GLY A 170 21.19 10.77 -8.18
N THR A 171 21.11 10.91 -6.84
CA THR A 171 20.69 9.84 -5.94
C THR A 171 19.17 9.65 -5.95
N TYR A 172 18.67 8.58 -5.32
CA TYR A 172 17.22 8.41 -5.13
C TYR A 172 16.60 9.56 -4.32
N ASP A 173 17.30 10.06 -3.30
CA ASP A 173 16.84 11.20 -2.51
C ASP A 173 16.79 12.49 -3.34
N ASP A 174 17.80 12.75 -4.18
CA ASP A 174 17.78 13.89 -5.12
C ASP A 174 16.58 13.78 -6.08
N GLY A 175 16.29 12.57 -6.57
CA GLY A 175 15.14 12.28 -7.41
C GLY A 175 13.80 12.59 -6.72
N ARG A 176 13.64 12.13 -5.46
CA ARG A 176 12.45 12.44 -4.64
C ARG A 176 12.27 13.95 -4.48
N GLU A 177 13.34 14.65 -4.14
CA GLU A 177 13.32 16.11 -3.94
C GLU A 177 13.00 16.87 -5.24
N TRP A 178 13.53 16.42 -6.37
CA TRP A 178 13.23 16.99 -7.68
C TRP A 178 11.74 16.84 -8.04
N LEU A 179 11.12 15.72 -7.68
CA LEU A 179 9.69 15.48 -7.85
C LEU A 179 8.81 16.33 -6.93
N MET A 180 9.32 16.76 -5.76
CA MET A 180 8.64 17.69 -4.85
C MET A 180 8.61 19.14 -5.35
N SER A 181 9.30 19.48 -6.45
CA SER A 181 9.23 20.83 -6.98
C SER A 181 7.81 21.14 -7.53
N PRO A 182 7.29 22.39 -7.38
CA PRO A 182 5.92 22.72 -7.75
C PRO A 182 5.54 22.38 -9.20
N SER A 183 6.48 22.47 -10.13
CA SER A 183 6.28 22.13 -11.55
C SER A 183 6.07 20.64 -11.80
N HIS A 184 6.61 19.77 -10.94
CA HIS A 184 6.52 18.31 -11.09
C HIS A 184 5.47 17.69 -10.18
N LEU A 185 5.18 18.30 -9.03
CA LEU A 185 4.11 17.87 -8.13
C LEU A 185 2.75 17.75 -8.84
N ALA A 186 2.39 18.75 -9.64
CA ALA A 186 1.11 18.79 -10.35
C ALA A 186 1.03 17.86 -11.57
N ARG A 187 2.17 17.29 -12.01
CA ARG A 187 2.20 16.34 -13.12
C ARG A 187 1.94 14.94 -12.61
N ARG A 188 1.11 14.20 -13.34
CA ARG A 188 0.87 12.79 -13.08
C ARG A 188 2.15 12.00 -13.32
N LYS A 189 2.49 11.09 -12.42
CA LYS A 189 3.76 10.34 -12.46
C LYS A 189 3.60 8.88 -12.08
N CYS A 190 4.42 8.04 -12.69
CA CYS A 190 4.62 6.65 -12.33
C CYS A 190 6.11 6.43 -12.05
N ILE A 191 6.44 5.99 -10.83
CA ILE A 191 7.82 5.76 -10.39
C ILE A 191 8.11 4.27 -10.47
N LEU A 192 9.21 3.89 -11.11
CA LEU A 192 9.57 2.49 -11.35
C LEU A 192 10.79 2.14 -10.53
N HIS A 193 10.73 0.97 -9.89
CA HIS A 193 11.88 0.39 -9.21
C HIS A 193 11.95 -1.09 -9.58
N LEU A 194 12.70 -1.36 -10.64
CA LEU A 194 12.74 -2.65 -11.33
C LEU A 194 13.92 -3.51 -10.85
N GLY A 195 13.94 -4.79 -11.24
CA GLY A 195 15.06 -5.70 -11.02
C GLY A 195 15.17 -6.26 -9.61
N SER A 196 14.12 -6.10 -8.78
CA SER A 196 14.13 -6.50 -7.36
C SER A 196 15.21 -5.82 -6.52
N SER A 197 15.66 -4.62 -6.93
CA SER A 197 16.57 -3.76 -6.17
C SER A 197 16.00 -3.36 -4.80
N ILE A 198 14.68 -3.42 -4.63
CA ILE A 198 14.02 -3.29 -3.32
C ILE A 198 14.48 -4.35 -2.30
N GLY A 199 14.96 -5.51 -2.77
CA GLY A 199 15.54 -6.55 -1.93
C GLY A 199 16.89 -6.19 -1.34
N ASN A 200 17.57 -5.14 -1.81
CA ASN A 200 18.86 -4.74 -1.26
C ASN A 200 18.73 -4.05 0.11
N PHE A 201 17.52 -3.58 0.42
CA PHE A 201 17.16 -2.98 1.70
C PHE A 201 16.71 -4.06 2.68
N SER A 202 16.91 -3.81 3.97
CA SER A 202 16.19 -4.59 4.98
C SER A 202 14.68 -4.33 4.84
N PRO A 203 13.78 -5.24 5.29
CA PRO A 203 12.34 -5.03 5.16
C PRO A 203 11.83 -3.70 5.73
N SER A 204 12.42 -3.22 6.84
CA SER A 204 12.08 -1.92 7.42
C SER A 204 12.59 -0.76 6.56
N ASP A 205 13.80 -0.86 6.02
CA ASP A 205 14.38 0.19 5.19
C ASP A 205 13.69 0.24 3.82
N ALA A 206 13.26 -0.91 3.28
CA ALA A 206 12.46 -1.01 2.07
C ALA A 206 11.11 -0.30 2.26
N ALA A 207 10.44 -0.53 3.39
CA ALA A 207 9.19 0.14 3.72
C ALA A 207 9.39 1.66 3.85
N PHE A 208 10.46 2.10 4.52
CA PHE A 208 10.79 3.51 4.67
C PHE A 208 11.11 4.18 3.32
N PHE A 209 11.89 3.51 2.48
CA PHE A 209 12.21 3.95 1.12
C PHE A 209 10.95 4.14 0.28
N LEU A 210 10.08 3.12 0.24
CA LEU A 210 8.83 3.19 -0.51
C LEU A 210 7.90 4.26 0.05
N ARG A 211 7.78 4.40 1.37
CA ARG A 211 6.99 5.45 2.02
C ARG A 211 7.46 6.84 1.61
N GLY A 212 8.78 7.07 1.57
CA GLY A 212 9.34 8.36 1.13
C GLY A 212 8.89 8.76 -0.28
N PHE A 213 8.72 7.79 -1.19
CA PHE A 213 8.14 8.06 -2.50
C PHE A 213 6.60 8.10 -2.47
N ALA A 214 5.94 7.25 -1.69
CA ALA A 214 4.48 7.27 -1.53
C ALA A 214 3.95 8.61 -0.99
N ASP A 215 4.69 9.26 -0.10
CA ASP A 215 4.32 10.54 0.50
C ASP A 215 4.20 11.66 -0.54
N ILE A 216 5.03 11.63 -1.60
CA ILE A 216 5.01 12.62 -2.69
C ILE A 216 4.00 12.28 -3.80
N LEU A 217 3.43 11.08 -3.80
CA LEU A 217 2.42 10.68 -4.77
C LEU A 217 1.11 11.42 -4.51
N GLN A 218 0.50 11.87 -5.60
CA GLN A 218 -0.89 12.30 -5.63
C GLN A 218 -1.80 11.09 -5.86
N PRO A 219 -3.12 11.17 -5.61
CA PRO A 219 -4.04 10.02 -5.74
C PRO A 219 -4.04 9.34 -7.13
N GLN A 220 -3.58 10.02 -8.17
CA GLN A 220 -3.52 9.52 -9.53
C GLN A 220 -2.14 8.94 -9.92
N ASP A 221 -1.15 9.09 -9.05
CA ASP A 221 0.22 8.62 -9.28
C ASP A 221 0.36 7.16 -8.85
N SER A 222 1.41 6.49 -9.34
CA SER A 222 1.64 5.08 -9.04
C SER A 222 3.12 4.72 -8.88
N LEU A 223 3.37 3.56 -8.28
CA LEU A 223 4.68 2.92 -8.19
C LEU A 223 4.60 1.58 -8.94
N LEU A 224 5.58 1.28 -9.78
CA LEU A 224 5.73 -0.04 -10.40
C LEU A 224 7.00 -0.71 -9.86
N ILE A 225 6.82 -1.70 -8.98
CA ILE A 225 7.92 -2.33 -8.25
C ILE A 225 8.11 -3.76 -8.73
N GLY A 226 9.34 -4.09 -9.14
CA GLY A 226 9.73 -5.47 -9.43
C GLY A 226 10.20 -6.18 -8.16
N VAL A 227 9.68 -7.38 -7.92
CA VAL A 227 9.96 -8.17 -6.71
C VAL A 227 10.29 -9.61 -7.07
N ASP A 228 11.39 -10.10 -6.52
CA ASP A 228 11.80 -11.51 -6.60
C ASP A 228 11.19 -12.31 -5.44
N SER A 229 10.36 -13.29 -5.80
CA SER A 229 9.65 -14.19 -4.88
C SER A 229 10.19 -15.62 -4.91
N CYS A 230 11.39 -15.84 -5.48
CA CYS A 230 11.97 -17.17 -5.55
C CYS A 230 12.37 -17.69 -4.16
N MET A 231 11.79 -18.82 -3.77
CA MET A 231 12.05 -19.50 -2.51
C MET A 231 12.94 -20.75 -2.67
N ASP A 232 13.52 -20.98 -3.85
CA ASP A 232 14.48 -22.07 -4.07
C ASP A 232 15.90 -21.63 -3.65
N PRO A 233 16.45 -22.19 -2.55
CA PRO A 233 17.76 -21.79 -2.05
C PRO A 233 18.89 -22.01 -3.06
N SER A 234 18.81 -23.07 -3.86
CA SER A 234 19.87 -23.42 -4.81
C SER A 234 19.85 -22.48 -6.01
N LYS A 235 18.65 -22.18 -6.54
CA LYS A 235 18.48 -21.24 -7.65
C LYS A 235 18.97 -19.84 -7.25
N VAL A 236 18.60 -19.37 -6.05
CA VAL A 236 19.07 -18.08 -5.54
C VAL A 236 20.57 -18.10 -5.27
N TYR A 237 21.11 -19.14 -4.64
CA TYR A 237 22.55 -19.23 -4.38
C TYR A 237 23.39 -19.12 -5.66
N HIS A 238 23.01 -19.83 -6.73
CA HIS A 238 23.74 -19.83 -8.00
C HIS A 238 23.57 -18.53 -8.79
N ALA A 239 22.44 -17.83 -8.65
CA ALA A 239 22.25 -16.53 -9.29
C ALA A 239 23.31 -15.51 -8.83
N TYR A 240 23.72 -15.54 -7.56
CA TYR A 240 24.70 -14.61 -6.99
C TYR A 240 26.11 -15.24 -6.80
N ASN A 241 26.28 -16.52 -7.15
CA ASN A 241 27.55 -17.23 -7.12
C ASN A 241 27.71 -17.99 -8.45
N ASP A 242 27.82 -17.22 -9.52
CA ASP A 242 27.93 -17.73 -10.89
C ASP A 242 29.24 -18.49 -11.12
N GLN A 243 29.22 -19.45 -12.06
CA GLN A 243 30.40 -20.28 -12.35
C GLN A 243 31.54 -19.51 -13.01
N GLU A 244 31.23 -18.41 -13.71
CA GLU A 244 32.21 -17.55 -14.39
C GLU A 244 32.94 -16.58 -13.42
N GLY A 245 32.47 -16.52 -12.16
CA GLY A 245 32.99 -15.67 -11.10
C GLY A 245 32.85 -14.17 -11.39
N ILE A 246 31.88 -13.75 -12.21
CA ILE A 246 31.63 -12.35 -12.55
C ILE A 246 31.04 -11.62 -11.34
N THR A 247 30.13 -12.24 -10.58
CA THR A 247 29.51 -11.63 -9.38
C THR A 247 30.54 -11.39 -8.29
N HIS A 248 31.49 -12.32 -8.11
CA HIS A 248 32.59 -12.12 -7.15
C HIS A 248 33.56 -11.01 -7.60
N LYS A 249 33.81 -10.86 -8.91
CA LYS A 249 34.60 -9.73 -9.45
C LYS A 249 33.87 -8.39 -9.26
N PHE A 250 32.55 -8.36 -9.47
CA PHE A 250 31.70 -7.22 -9.19
C PHE A 250 31.79 -6.79 -7.72
N ILE A 251 31.66 -7.75 -6.80
CA ILE A 251 31.77 -7.48 -5.37
C ILE A 251 33.19 -7.01 -5.02
N LEU A 252 34.26 -7.67 -5.49
CA LEU A 252 35.64 -7.23 -5.23
C LEU A 252 35.95 -5.82 -5.77
N ASN A 253 35.35 -5.42 -6.88
CA ASN A 253 35.49 -4.07 -7.43
C ASN A 253 35.02 -2.99 -6.43
N GLY A 254 34.06 -3.30 -5.55
CA GLY A 254 33.66 -2.38 -4.47
C GLY A 254 34.80 -1.98 -3.53
N LEU A 255 35.75 -2.88 -3.24
CA LEU A 255 36.94 -2.55 -2.44
C LEU A 255 37.90 -1.63 -3.20
N GLN A 256 38.01 -1.80 -4.52
CA GLN A 256 38.78 -0.90 -5.36
C GLN A 256 38.16 0.50 -5.34
N HIS A 257 36.84 0.60 -5.49
CA HIS A 257 36.13 1.87 -5.42
C HIS A 257 36.24 2.51 -4.04
N ALA A 258 36.19 1.72 -2.96
CA ALA A 258 36.43 2.22 -1.60
C ALA A 258 37.80 2.90 -1.46
N ASN A 259 38.87 2.34 -2.04
CA ASN A 259 40.20 2.97 -2.04
C ASN A 259 40.19 4.32 -2.76
N GLU A 260 39.47 4.41 -3.88
CA GLU A 260 39.34 5.66 -4.65
C GLU A 260 38.58 6.73 -3.87
N VAL A 261 37.49 6.37 -3.18
CA VAL A 261 36.69 7.27 -2.33
C VAL A 261 37.47 7.73 -1.09
N LEU A 262 38.19 6.82 -0.43
CA LEU A 262 39.00 7.13 0.76
C LEU A 262 40.21 8.01 0.41
N GLY A 263 40.73 7.89 -0.82
CA GLY A 263 41.94 8.56 -1.29
C GLY A 263 43.23 7.85 -0.85
N GLU A 264 43.12 6.62 -0.36
CA GLU A 264 44.24 5.79 0.13
C GLU A 264 44.02 4.31 -0.19
N PRO A 265 45.09 3.51 -0.39
CA PRO A 265 44.99 2.08 -0.67
C PRO A 265 44.73 1.27 0.61
N ALA A 266 43.56 1.46 1.23
CA ALA A 266 43.15 0.77 2.45
C ALA A 266 42.92 -0.74 2.26
N PHE A 267 42.49 -1.16 1.06
CA PHE A 267 42.17 -2.54 0.72
C PHE A 267 43.08 -3.08 -0.39
N GLN A 268 43.87 -4.12 -0.12
CA GLN A 268 44.64 -4.84 -1.13
C GLN A 268 43.85 -6.03 -1.66
N LEU A 269 43.24 -5.92 -2.86
CA LEU A 269 42.26 -6.90 -3.37
C LEU A 269 42.73 -8.37 -3.35
N GLU A 270 44.03 -8.63 -3.54
CA GLU A 270 44.62 -9.98 -3.53
C GLU A 270 44.40 -10.70 -2.19
N ASP A 271 44.33 -9.93 -1.10
CA ASP A 271 44.14 -10.41 0.26
C ASP A 271 42.68 -10.73 0.59
N TRP A 272 41.74 -10.40 -0.28
CA TRP A 272 40.31 -10.58 -0.03
C TRP A 272 39.72 -11.69 -0.90
N GLU A 273 38.71 -12.34 -0.34
CA GLU A 273 37.80 -13.24 -1.03
C GLU A 273 36.35 -12.82 -0.76
N VAL A 274 35.45 -13.30 -1.61
CA VAL A 274 34.01 -13.05 -1.51
C VAL A 274 33.33 -14.33 -1.09
N ILE A 275 32.47 -14.22 -0.09
CA ILE A 275 31.63 -15.32 0.39
C ILE A 275 30.19 -14.92 0.12
N GLY A 276 29.52 -15.61 -0.79
CA GLY A 276 28.08 -15.49 -1.00
C GLY A 276 27.35 -16.66 -0.37
N GLU A 277 26.31 -16.40 0.42
CA GLU A 277 25.49 -17.44 1.04
C GLU A 277 24.00 -17.12 0.92
N TYR A 278 23.18 -18.16 0.87
CA TYR A 278 21.73 -18.03 1.01
C TYR A 278 21.33 -18.39 2.44
N VAL A 279 20.56 -17.52 3.08
CA VAL A 279 20.05 -17.72 4.44
C VAL A 279 18.54 -17.59 4.41
N HIS A 280 17.85 -18.51 5.09
CA HIS A 280 16.42 -18.42 5.33
C HIS A 280 16.16 -18.51 6.83
N ASP A 281 15.96 -17.34 7.45
CA ASP A 281 15.73 -17.20 8.89
C ASP A 281 14.45 -16.39 9.17
N ARG A 282 14.30 -15.84 10.39
CA ARG A 282 13.11 -15.06 10.78
C ARG A 282 12.93 -13.77 9.99
N LYS A 283 13.98 -13.27 9.34
CA LYS A 283 13.93 -12.07 8.51
C LYS A 283 13.52 -12.40 7.07
N GLY A 284 13.30 -13.68 6.75
CA GLY A 284 12.97 -14.15 5.41
C GLY A 284 14.16 -14.76 4.66
N GLY A 285 13.88 -15.26 3.47
CA GLY A 285 14.89 -15.77 2.54
C GLY A 285 15.69 -14.63 1.90
N ARG A 286 17.02 -14.72 1.95
CA ARG A 286 17.89 -13.72 1.31
C ARG A 286 19.22 -14.32 0.89
N HIS A 287 19.81 -13.73 -0.14
CA HIS A 287 21.24 -13.87 -0.38
C HIS A 287 22.01 -12.82 0.44
N GLN A 288 23.21 -13.15 0.91
CA GLN A 288 24.13 -12.21 1.55
C GLN A 288 25.54 -12.41 0.99
N ALA A 289 26.24 -11.30 0.76
CA ALA A 289 27.63 -11.30 0.35
C ALA A 289 28.53 -10.64 1.40
N PHE A 290 29.70 -11.25 1.60
CA PHE A 290 30.71 -10.80 2.55
C PHE A 290 32.08 -10.73 1.89
N TYR A 291 32.87 -9.74 2.29
CA TYR A 291 34.31 -9.80 2.13
C TYR A 291 34.93 -10.57 3.29
N SER A 292 35.94 -11.38 3.00
CA SER A 292 36.75 -12.03 4.02
C SER A 292 38.23 -11.95 3.68
N PRO A 293 39.11 -11.60 4.63
CA PRO A 293 40.53 -11.52 4.35
C PRO A 293 41.18 -12.91 4.49
N LYS A 294 42.11 -13.22 3.59
CA LYS A 294 42.90 -14.47 3.54
C LYS A 294 44.03 -14.49 4.56
N ARG A 295 44.36 -13.34 5.14
CA ARG A 295 45.36 -13.14 6.20
C ARG A 295 44.96 -11.95 7.08
N ASP A 296 45.50 -11.89 8.28
CA ASP A 296 45.33 -10.71 9.14
C ASP A 296 45.82 -9.46 8.41
N THR A 297 44.96 -8.44 8.35
CA THR A 297 45.22 -7.19 7.63
C THR A 297 44.80 -5.99 8.46
N VAL A 298 45.40 -4.84 8.20
CA VAL A 298 45.05 -3.59 8.88
C VAL A 298 44.35 -2.69 7.88
N VAL A 299 43.10 -2.35 8.17
CA VAL A 299 42.25 -1.52 7.32
C VAL A 299 41.70 -0.41 8.19
N LEU A 300 41.83 0.84 7.74
CA LEU A 300 41.31 2.02 8.43
C LEU A 300 41.72 2.12 9.91
N GLY A 301 42.91 1.60 10.26
CA GLY A 301 43.45 1.61 11.64
C GLY A 301 43.03 0.42 12.51
N ASP A 302 42.14 -0.43 12.01
CA ASP A 302 41.62 -1.61 12.72
C ASP A 302 42.25 -2.90 12.17
N VAL A 303 42.56 -3.85 13.06
CA VAL A 303 42.99 -5.20 12.66
C VAL A 303 41.75 -6.01 12.28
N VAL A 304 41.69 -6.45 11.02
CA VAL A 304 40.72 -7.41 10.52
C VAL A 304 41.37 -8.78 10.50
N LYS A 305 40.80 -9.72 11.25
CA LYS A 305 41.37 -11.07 11.37
C LYS A 305 41.08 -11.90 10.14
N VAL A 306 41.94 -12.86 9.84
CA VAL A 306 41.69 -13.89 8.83
C VAL A 306 40.30 -14.53 9.04
N HIS A 307 39.55 -14.71 7.96
CA HIS A 307 38.18 -15.24 7.95
C HIS A 307 37.11 -14.38 8.65
N GLU A 308 37.44 -13.17 9.12
CA GLU A 308 36.42 -12.21 9.57
C GLU A 308 35.51 -11.84 8.40
N ARG A 309 34.20 -11.73 8.66
CA ARG A 309 33.20 -11.43 7.63
C ARG A 309 32.81 -9.96 7.70
N ILE A 310 32.93 -9.25 6.58
CA ILE A 310 32.48 -7.87 6.41
C ILE A 310 31.32 -7.89 5.42
N GLN A 311 30.10 -7.57 5.87
CA GLN A 311 28.93 -7.61 4.99
C GLN A 311 28.98 -6.47 3.99
N VAL A 312 28.63 -6.73 2.73
CA VAL A 312 28.58 -5.69 1.68
C VAL A 312 27.27 -5.67 0.92
N GLU A 313 26.60 -6.81 0.77
CA GLU A 313 25.36 -6.91 0.03
C GLU A 313 24.41 -7.87 0.73
N GLN A 314 23.13 -7.61 0.56
CA GLN A 314 22.06 -8.57 0.83
C GLN A 314 21.00 -8.42 -0.25
N SER A 315 20.27 -9.49 -0.54
CA SER A 315 19.14 -9.44 -1.46
C SER A 315 18.00 -10.30 -0.92
N PHE A 316 17.02 -9.65 -0.30
CA PHE A 316 15.80 -10.26 0.21
C PHE A 316 14.90 -10.75 -0.91
N LYS A 317 14.28 -11.90 -0.65
CA LYS A 317 13.26 -12.54 -1.48
C LYS A 317 11.95 -12.48 -0.72
N TYR A 318 10.91 -11.98 -1.37
CA TYR A 318 9.65 -11.66 -0.70
C TYR A 318 8.59 -12.69 -1.07
N SER A 319 8.02 -13.34 -0.06
CA SER A 319 6.79 -14.11 -0.25
C SER A 319 5.60 -13.17 -0.45
N LYS A 320 4.44 -13.73 -0.80
CA LYS A 320 3.21 -12.94 -0.88
C LYS A 320 2.92 -12.20 0.43
N ASP A 321 3.04 -12.89 1.56
CA ASP A 321 2.75 -12.30 2.87
C ASP A 321 3.78 -11.22 3.24
N ASP A 322 5.04 -11.39 2.81
CA ASP A 322 6.08 -10.37 3.01
C ASP A 322 5.81 -9.12 2.16
N CYS A 323 5.36 -9.28 0.91
CA CYS A 323 4.92 -8.17 0.07
C CYS A 323 3.74 -7.43 0.70
N ASP A 324 2.70 -8.13 1.13
CA ASP A 324 1.51 -7.53 1.75
C ASP A 324 1.90 -6.74 3.03
N ALA A 325 2.82 -7.26 3.84
CA ALA A 325 3.36 -6.56 4.99
C ALA A 325 4.18 -5.33 4.60
N LEU A 326 5.01 -5.42 3.55
CA LEU A 326 5.82 -4.33 3.03
C LEU A 326 4.95 -3.18 2.49
N TRP A 327 3.92 -3.48 1.69
CA TRP A 327 3.00 -2.50 1.14
C TRP A 327 2.25 -1.73 2.24
N LYS A 328 1.73 -2.47 3.23
CA LYS A 328 1.07 -1.88 4.39
C LYS A 328 2.01 -0.99 5.19
N ALA A 329 3.24 -1.45 5.43
CA ALA A 329 4.26 -0.66 6.12
C ALA A 329 4.71 0.56 5.29
N ALA A 330 4.62 0.51 3.96
CA ALA A 330 4.94 1.64 3.09
C ALA A 330 3.78 2.63 2.91
N GLY A 331 2.55 2.31 3.35
CA GLY A 331 1.37 3.16 3.14
C GLY A 331 0.85 3.14 1.70
N VAL A 332 0.98 1.99 1.02
CA VAL A 332 0.57 1.80 -0.37
C VAL A 332 -0.32 0.57 -0.53
N LEU A 333 -1.18 0.58 -1.55
CA LEU A 333 -2.09 -0.51 -1.89
C LEU A 333 -1.68 -1.12 -3.24
N GLU A 334 -1.75 -2.44 -3.35
CA GLU A 334 -1.56 -3.15 -4.62
C GLU A 334 -2.81 -2.98 -5.50
N ALA A 335 -2.68 -2.21 -6.59
CA ALA A 335 -3.73 -2.00 -7.58
C ALA A 335 -3.80 -3.15 -8.60
N ASP A 336 -2.64 -3.62 -9.07
CA ASP A 336 -2.54 -4.79 -9.95
C ASP A 336 -1.19 -5.49 -9.77
N LYS A 337 -1.08 -6.73 -10.25
CA LYS A 337 0.17 -7.49 -10.28
C LYS A 337 0.29 -8.41 -11.48
N TRP A 338 1.51 -8.56 -11.98
CA TRP A 338 1.85 -9.47 -13.07
C TRP A 338 3.02 -10.35 -12.65
N MET A 339 2.84 -11.67 -12.76
CA MET A 339 3.82 -12.65 -12.31
C MET A 339 4.32 -13.50 -13.49
N THR A 340 5.52 -14.04 -13.34
CA THR A 340 6.03 -15.15 -14.16
C THR A 340 5.12 -16.38 -14.07
N GLY A 341 5.21 -17.26 -15.07
CA GLY A 341 4.39 -18.49 -15.09
C GLY A 341 4.63 -19.41 -13.90
N ASP A 342 5.86 -19.42 -13.37
CA ASP A 342 6.26 -20.17 -12.17
C ASP A 342 6.09 -19.37 -10.86
N LYS A 343 5.60 -18.12 -10.96
CA LYS A 343 5.38 -17.18 -9.84
C LYS A 343 6.62 -16.87 -9.01
N THR A 344 7.82 -16.99 -9.59
CA THR A 344 9.08 -16.69 -8.89
C THR A 344 9.47 -15.21 -8.97
N TYR A 345 8.86 -14.45 -9.86
CA TYR A 345 9.10 -13.01 -10.04
C TYR A 345 7.81 -12.27 -10.40
N GLY A 346 7.64 -11.06 -9.86
CA GLY A 346 6.46 -10.23 -10.03
C GLY A 346 6.74 -8.75 -10.29
N LEU A 347 5.87 -8.11 -11.06
CA LEU A 347 5.72 -6.66 -11.12
C LEU A 347 4.43 -6.28 -10.39
N HIS A 348 4.54 -5.33 -9.47
CA HIS A 348 3.44 -4.88 -8.62
C HIS A 348 3.17 -3.40 -8.90
N LEU A 349 1.94 -3.08 -9.34
CA LEU A 349 1.47 -1.71 -9.46
C LEU A 349 0.85 -1.29 -8.14
N LEU A 350 1.45 -0.30 -7.50
CA LEU A 350 1.04 0.22 -6.21
C LEU A 350 0.55 1.65 -6.34
N ILE A 351 -0.43 2.01 -5.53
CA ILE A 351 -0.96 3.36 -5.41
C ILE A 351 -0.86 3.81 -3.95
N LYS A 352 -0.80 5.12 -3.72
CA LYS A 352 -0.84 5.66 -2.36
C LYS A 352 -2.13 5.22 -1.68
N ASP A 353 -2.04 4.71 -0.46
CA ASP A 353 -3.22 4.42 0.35
C ASP A 353 -3.85 5.77 0.77
N PRO A 354 -5.04 6.13 0.28
CA PRO A 354 -5.67 7.39 0.65
C PRO A 354 -6.26 7.35 2.07
N LEU A 355 -6.28 6.18 2.72
CA LEU A 355 -7.01 5.91 3.96
C LEU A 355 -6.09 5.36 5.07
N SER A 356 -4.81 5.73 5.10
CA SER A 356 -3.83 5.09 5.98
C SER A 356 -4.06 5.41 7.47
N PHE A 357 -4.98 4.69 8.11
CA PHE A 357 -5.03 4.59 9.56
C PHE A 357 -4.04 3.50 10.00
N SER A 358 -3.08 3.85 10.87
CA SER A 358 -2.25 2.80 11.46
C SER A 358 -3.13 1.91 12.33
N LEU A 359 -2.98 0.60 12.20
CA LEU A 359 -3.64 -0.39 13.07
C LEU A 359 -2.80 -0.70 14.32
N ASN A 360 -1.63 -0.07 14.46
CA ASN A 360 -0.74 -0.25 15.59
C ASN A 360 -1.04 0.84 16.64
N PRO A 361 -1.47 0.46 17.86
CA PRO A 361 -1.76 1.42 18.93
C PRO A 361 -0.59 2.35 19.27
N GLN A 362 0.66 1.90 19.05
CA GLN A 362 1.84 2.73 19.28
C GLN A 362 1.96 3.89 18.29
N ASP A 363 1.27 3.81 17.16
CA ASP A 363 1.30 4.83 16.10
C ASP A 363 0.07 5.76 16.21
N TYR A 364 -1.15 5.22 16.31
CA TYR A 364 -2.39 6.03 16.30
C TYR A 364 -2.84 6.53 17.69
N ALA A 365 -2.37 5.92 18.78
CA ALA A 365 -2.70 6.30 20.15
C ALA A 365 -1.42 6.56 20.99
N ARG A 366 -0.38 7.08 20.31
CA ARG A 366 0.91 7.41 20.91
C ARG A 366 0.80 8.51 21.97
N GLU A 367 -0.10 9.47 21.75
CA GLU A 367 -0.28 10.65 22.57
C GLU A 367 -1.68 10.70 23.20
N SER A 368 -1.88 11.63 24.14
CA SER A 368 -3.15 11.82 24.84
C SER A 368 -4.26 12.41 23.96
N VAL A 369 -3.94 12.85 22.74
CA VAL A 369 -4.85 13.37 21.71
C VAL A 369 -4.54 12.76 20.34
N PRO A 370 -5.53 12.62 19.45
CA PRO A 370 -5.28 12.31 18.04
C PRO A 370 -4.40 13.41 17.40
N GLN A 371 -3.51 13.05 16.49
CA GLN A 371 -2.68 14.02 15.78
C GLN A 371 -3.48 14.75 14.71
N MET A 372 -3.03 15.93 14.29
CA MET A 372 -3.69 16.65 13.20
C MET A 372 -3.67 15.88 11.87
N SER A 373 -2.62 15.09 11.62
CA SER A 373 -2.57 14.19 10.45
C SER A 373 -3.68 13.12 10.48
N ASP A 374 -4.08 12.66 11.67
CA ASP A 374 -5.16 11.68 11.82
C ASP A 374 -6.51 12.31 11.49
N TRP A 375 -6.73 13.54 11.94
CA TRP A 375 -7.92 14.34 11.60
C TRP A 375 -8.01 14.67 10.12
N GLU A 376 -6.91 15.12 9.51
CA GLU A 376 -6.84 15.39 8.08
C GLU A 376 -7.17 14.15 7.25
N SER A 377 -6.65 12.99 7.66
CA SER A 377 -6.95 11.70 7.03
C SER A 377 -8.43 11.36 7.17
N LEU A 378 -8.98 11.43 8.39
CA LEU A 378 -10.40 11.18 8.67
C LEU A 378 -11.32 12.10 7.85
N TRP A 379 -11.02 13.39 7.79
CA TRP A 379 -11.78 14.36 7.02
C TRP A 379 -11.71 14.10 5.51
N ALA A 380 -10.57 13.68 4.99
CA ALA A 380 -10.44 13.28 3.60
C ALA A 380 -11.32 12.07 3.26
N VAL A 381 -11.37 11.06 4.15
CA VAL A 381 -12.26 9.90 3.99
C VAL A 381 -13.72 10.33 4.05
N TRP A 382 -14.08 11.10 5.08
CA TRP A 382 -15.43 11.60 5.29
C TRP A 382 -15.94 12.40 4.09
N ASP A 383 -15.11 13.31 3.57
CA ASP A 383 -15.45 14.14 2.42
C ASP A 383 -15.56 13.29 1.14
N THR A 384 -14.77 12.23 1.00
CA THR A 384 -14.90 11.28 -0.12
C THR A 384 -16.24 10.55 -0.09
N ILE A 385 -16.63 10.03 1.09
CA ILE A 385 -17.90 9.32 1.27
C ILE A 385 -19.08 10.26 1.03
N THR A 386 -19.07 11.42 1.66
CA THR A 386 -20.22 12.34 1.66
C THR A 386 -20.35 13.20 0.40
N ARG A 387 -19.25 13.48 -0.31
CA ARG A 387 -19.27 14.43 -1.45
C ARG A 387 -18.95 13.80 -2.81
N ARG A 388 -18.38 12.59 -2.83
CA ARG A 388 -17.99 11.92 -4.09
C ARG A 388 -18.66 10.58 -4.30
N MET A 389 -18.93 9.83 -3.23
CA MET A 389 -19.65 8.56 -3.30
C MET A 389 -21.17 8.73 -3.21
N LEU A 390 -21.65 9.77 -2.49
CA LEU A 390 -23.06 10.09 -2.36
C LEU A 390 -23.48 11.21 -3.33
N PRO A 391 -24.37 10.95 -4.30
CA PRO A 391 -24.89 12.00 -5.18
C PRO A 391 -25.70 13.03 -4.38
N ASN A 392 -25.65 14.29 -4.80
CA ASN A 392 -26.35 15.39 -4.11
C ASN A 392 -27.88 15.18 -4.09
N GLU A 393 -28.42 14.47 -5.08
CA GLU A 393 -29.84 14.15 -5.18
C GLU A 393 -30.30 13.18 -4.08
N GLU A 394 -29.39 12.35 -3.56
CA GLU A 394 -29.68 11.33 -2.54
C GLU A 394 -29.50 11.85 -1.10
N LEU A 395 -29.10 13.10 -0.92
CA LEU A 395 -28.85 13.67 0.42
C LEU A 395 -30.10 13.66 1.31
N LEU A 396 -31.28 13.79 0.70
CA LEU A 396 -32.57 13.76 1.41
C LEU A 396 -33.18 12.36 1.49
N ASP A 397 -32.59 11.38 0.79
CA ASP A 397 -33.10 10.01 0.78
C ASP A 397 -32.82 9.30 2.11
N LYS A 398 -33.68 8.34 2.41
CA LYS A 398 -33.58 7.45 3.57
C LYS A 398 -33.51 5.99 3.11
N PRO A 399 -32.33 5.50 2.66
CA PRO A 399 -32.18 4.12 2.19
C PRO A 399 -32.62 3.08 3.23
N ILE A 400 -32.44 3.39 4.52
CA ILE A 400 -32.93 2.60 5.64
C ILE A 400 -33.99 3.40 6.39
N LYS A 401 -35.23 2.91 6.44
CA LYS A 401 -36.38 3.62 7.02
C LYS A 401 -36.19 4.07 8.47
N LEU A 402 -35.47 3.28 9.27
CA LEU A 402 -35.18 3.56 10.68
C LEU A 402 -34.04 4.57 10.87
N ARG A 403 -33.40 5.06 9.80
CA ARG A 403 -32.28 6.00 9.85
C ARG A 403 -32.67 7.40 9.37
N ASN A 404 -31.86 8.38 9.74
CA ASN A 404 -32.02 9.76 9.27
C ASN A 404 -31.63 9.87 7.79
N ALA A 405 -32.06 10.96 7.15
CA ALA A 405 -31.62 11.27 5.80
C ALA A 405 -30.10 11.49 5.78
N CYS A 406 -29.43 11.18 4.67
CA CYS A 406 -27.96 11.26 4.60
C CYS A 406 -27.42 12.66 4.96
N ILE A 407 -28.15 13.73 4.61
CA ILE A 407 -27.80 15.12 4.94
C ILE A 407 -27.64 15.39 6.44
N PHE A 408 -28.37 14.64 7.27
CA PHE A 408 -28.30 14.77 8.73
C PHE A 408 -26.88 14.53 9.23
N TYR A 409 -26.23 13.50 8.72
CA TYR A 409 -24.90 13.09 9.17
C TYR A 409 -23.84 14.14 8.88
N LEU A 410 -23.98 14.92 7.79
CA LEU A 410 -23.06 16.00 7.44
C LEU A 410 -23.09 17.16 8.47
N GLY A 411 -24.23 17.40 9.12
CA GLY A 411 -24.35 18.40 10.18
C GLY A 411 -24.15 17.83 11.58
N HIS A 412 -24.52 16.57 11.79
CA HIS A 412 -24.43 15.86 13.07
C HIS A 412 -23.00 15.73 13.58
N THR A 413 -22.08 15.24 12.75
CA THR A 413 -20.70 15.02 13.18
C THR A 413 -19.99 16.31 13.61
N PRO A 414 -20.00 17.43 12.84
CA PRO A 414 -19.40 18.67 13.31
C PRO A 414 -20.17 19.29 14.48
N ALA A 415 -21.50 19.17 14.54
CA ALA A 415 -22.26 19.71 15.67
C ALA A 415 -21.95 18.98 16.97
N PHE A 416 -21.81 17.66 16.94
CA PHE A 416 -21.44 16.87 18.11
C PHE A 416 -20.05 17.26 18.63
N LEU A 417 -19.05 17.36 17.76
CA LEU A 417 -17.71 17.82 18.14
C LEU A 417 -17.77 19.23 18.75
N ASP A 418 -18.46 20.17 18.11
CA ASP A 418 -18.59 21.55 18.60
C ASP A 418 -19.29 21.61 19.97
N ILE A 419 -20.29 20.76 20.23
CA ILE A 419 -20.94 20.63 21.54
C ILE A 419 -19.94 20.16 22.60
N GLN A 420 -19.15 19.12 22.33
CA GLN A 420 -18.18 18.60 23.30
C GLN A 420 -17.04 19.59 23.57
N LEU A 421 -16.55 20.28 22.54
CA LEU A 421 -15.56 21.35 22.71
C LEU A 421 -16.13 22.51 23.53
N THR A 422 -17.37 22.93 23.25
CA THR A 422 -18.04 24.02 24.00
C THR A 422 -18.20 23.69 25.49
N LYS A 423 -18.51 22.44 25.84
CA LYS A 423 -18.60 22.00 27.25
C LYS A 423 -17.27 22.06 28.00
N THR A 424 -16.15 21.86 27.30
CA THR A 424 -14.83 21.70 27.93
C THR A 424 -13.99 22.97 27.90
N THR A 425 -14.13 23.80 26.86
CA THR A 425 -13.39 25.07 26.74
C THR A 425 -14.11 26.26 27.38
N ASN A 426 -15.41 26.13 27.72
CA ASN A 426 -16.26 27.23 28.19
C ASN A 426 -16.37 28.43 27.22
N GLU A 427 -16.00 28.23 25.95
CA GLU A 427 -16.18 29.23 24.89
C GLU A 427 -17.59 29.16 24.30
N GLY A 428 -17.99 30.16 23.52
CA GLY A 428 -19.28 30.15 22.81
C GLY A 428 -19.35 29.08 21.70
N PRO A 429 -20.56 28.62 21.33
CA PRO A 429 -20.75 27.67 20.24
C PRO A 429 -20.42 28.28 18.88
N THR A 430 -20.01 27.45 17.93
CA THR A 430 -19.73 27.88 16.55
C THR A 430 -21.05 28.31 15.89
N SER A 431 -21.04 29.42 15.15
CA SER A 431 -22.24 29.90 14.46
C SER A 431 -22.55 29.07 13.20
N PRO A 432 -23.83 28.77 12.88
CA PRO A 432 -25.04 29.18 13.58
C PRO A 432 -25.35 28.33 14.82
N ARG A 433 -25.66 28.97 15.95
CA ARG A 433 -25.92 28.27 17.22
C ARG A 433 -27.10 27.28 17.16
N TYR A 434 -28.10 27.53 16.32
CA TYR A 434 -29.28 26.65 16.21
C TYR A 434 -28.94 25.27 15.62
N PHE A 435 -27.77 25.11 15.00
CA PHE A 435 -27.29 23.82 14.49
C PHE A 435 -27.10 22.79 15.60
N HIS A 436 -26.73 23.22 16.82
CA HIS A 436 -26.72 22.32 17.99
C HIS A 436 -28.08 21.64 18.15
N SER A 437 -29.18 22.39 18.17
CA SER A 437 -30.51 21.84 18.45
C SER A 437 -31.06 20.92 17.34
N ILE A 438 -30.73 21.18 16.08
CA ILE A 438 -31.24 20.35 14.96
C ILE A 438 -30.36 19.12 14.70
N PHE A 439 -29.08 19.18 15.07
CA PHE A 439 -28.10 18.15 14.79
C PHE A 439 -27.61 17.40 16.04
N GLU A 440 -27.99 17.77 17.27
CA GLU A 440 -27.63 17.01 18.50
C GLU A 440 -28.31 15.63 18.61
N ARG A 441 -29.25 15.34 17.71
CA ARG A 441 -30.16 14.18 17.78
C ARG A 441 -29.42 12.82 17.69
N GLY A 442 -29.73 11.91 18.61
CA GLY A 442 -29.50 10.46 18.44
C GLY A 442 -30.72 9.75 17.85
N ILE A 443 -30.54 8.59 17.21
CA ILE A 443 -31.65 7.70 16.85
C ILE A 443 -31.64 6.53 17.84
N ASP A 444 -32.63 6.49 18.72
CA ASP A 444 -32.85 5.39 19.67
C ASP A 444 -34.27 4.82 19.44
N PRO A 445 -34.44 3.97 18.40
CA PRO A 445 -35.72 3.30 18.18
C PRO A 445 -35.90 2.27 19.30
N ASP A 446 -37.12 2.13 19.78
CA ASP A 446 -37.43 1.14 20.81
C ASP A 446 -37.07 -0.26 20.27
N VAL A 447 -36.24 -0.98 21.04
CA VAL A 447 -35.66 -2.28 20.66
C VAL A 447 -36.75 -3.34 20.44
N ASP A 448 -37.86 -3.24 21.19
CA ASP A 448 -38.96 -4.19 21.14
C ASP A 448 -40.04 -3.76 20.12
N ASN A 449 -40.21 -2.46 19.89
CA ASN A 449 -41.13 -1.92 18.90
C ASN A 449 -40.51 -0.78 18.07
N PRO A 450 -39.99 -1.05 16.86
CA PRO A 450 -39.40 -0.04 15.98
C PRO A 450 -40.34 1.08 15.52
N GLU A 451 -41.66 0.94 15.73
CA GLU A 451 -42.65 2.00 15.48
C GLU A 451 -42.70 3.05 16.62
N ASN A 452 -42.15 2.72 17.78
CA ASN A 452 -41.99 3.64 18.90
C ASN A 452 -40.55 4.18 18.93
N CYS A 453 -40.41 5.47 19.21
CA CYS A 453 -39.12 6.12 19.35
C CYS A 453 -39.12 6.87 20.68
N HIS A 454 -38.04 6.73 21.47
CA HIS A 454 -37.89 7.43 22.75
C HIS A 454 -37.94 8.95 22.56
N ALA A 455 -38.25 9.75 23.60
CA ALA A 455 -38.41 11.19 23.46
C ALA A 455 -37.15 11.87 22.88
N HIS A 456 -37.31 12.69 21.82
CA HIS A 456 -36.20 13.35 21.11
C HIS A 456 -36.60 14.74 20.59
N SER A 457 -35.61 15.59 20.31
CA SER A 457 -35.78 16.93 19.72
C SER A 457 -36.49 16.87 18.36
N GLU A 458 -37.33 17.87 18.06
CA GLU A 458 -38.14 17.93 16.84
C GLU A 458 -37.27 17.95 15.57
N ILE A 459 -37.68 17.16 14.57
CA ILE A 459 -37.04 17.17 13.25
C ILE A 459 -37.49 18.45 12.53
N PRO A 460 -36.58 19.25 11.95
CA PRO A 460 -36.99 20.40 11.16
C PRO A 460 -37.78 19.94 9.92
N ASP A 461 -38.80 20.70 9.55
CA ASP A 461 -39.61 20.43 8.35
C ASP A 461 -38.76 20.43 7.06
N GLU A 462 -37.70 21.24 7.04
CA GLU A 462 -36.72 21.33 5.95
C GLU A 462 -35.29 21.36 6.52
N TRP A 463 -34.36 20.62 5.89
CA TRP A 463 -32.94 20.66 6.24
C TRP A 463 -32.26 21.93 5.72
N PRO A 464 -31.27 22.49 6.43
CA PRO A 464 -30.47 23.61 5.93
C PRO A 464 -29.78 23.29 4.60
N GLN A 465 -29.44 24.33 3.83
CA GLN A 465 -28.77 24.12 2.55
C GLN A 465 -27.40 23.49 2.76
N LEU A 466 -27.00 22.58 1.85
CA LEU A 466 -25.72 21.88 1.92
C LEU A 466 -24.53 22.84 2.07
N GLY A 467 -24.53 23.97 1.35
CA GLY A 467 -23.48 24.98 1.45
C GLY A 467 -23.33 25.59 2.84
N GLU A 468 -24.43 25.77 3.58
CA GLU A 468 -24.41 26.29 4.95
C GLU A 468 -23.88 25.25 5.95
N ILE A 469 -24.25 23.98 5.76
CA ILE A 469 -23.76 22.86 6.56
C ILE A 469 -22.25 22.67 6.37
N LEU A 470 -21.78 22.69 5.12
CA LEU A 470 -20.34 22.58 4.82
C LEU A 470 -19.55 23.78 5.34
N ALA A 471 -20.11 25.00 5.26
CA ALA A 471 -19.47 26.17 5.85
C ALA A 471 -19.39 26.07 7.38
N TYR A 472 -20.39 25.50 8.04
CA TYR A 472 -20.34 25.20 9.48
C TYR A 472 -19.29 24.15 9.80
N GLN A 473 -19.26 23.04 9.06
CA GLN A 473 -18.25 22.00 9.20
C GLN A 473 -16.83 22.59 9.08
N GLY A 474 -16.56 23.41 8.07
CA GLY A 474 -15.28 24.10 7.90
C GLY A 474 -14.89 24.94 9.13
N ARG A 475 -15.83 25.74 9.67
CA ARG A 475 -15.57 26.53 10.89
C ARG A 475 -15.28 25.67 12.12
N VAL A 476 -15.94 24.52 12.27
CA VAL A 476 -15.67 23.60 13.38
C VAL A 476 -14.30 22.95 13.21
N ARG A 477 -13.92 22.56 11.99
CA ARG A 477 -12.57 22.06 11.67
C ARG A 477 -11.50 23.10 11.98
N ASP A 478 -11.70 24.35 11.56
CA ASP A 478 -10.78 25.47 11.86
C ASP A 478 -10.66 25.71 13.37
N ARG A 479 -11.78 25.65 14.10
CA ARG A 479 -11.81 25.75 15.56
C ARG A 479 -10.97 24.63 16.20
N LEU A 480 -11.14 23.39 15.76
CA LEU A 480 -10.34 22.27 16.25
C LEU A 480 -8.85 22.50 15.95
N SER A 481 -8.50 22.82 14.70
CA SER A 481 -7.10 23.07 14.31
C SER A 481 -6.44 24.16 15.17
N SER A 482 -7.17 25.22 15.51
CA SER A 482 -6.66 26.29 16.37
C SER A 482 -6.28 25.85 17.79
N LEU A 483 -6.86 24.74 18.29
CA LEU A 483 -6.48 24.17 19.59
C LEU A 483 -5.09 23.52 19.55
N TYR A 484 -4.61 23.11 18.37
CA TYR A 484 -3.30 22.51 18.16
C TYR A 484 -2.18 23.54 17.89
N ASP A 485 -2.52 24.82 17.65
CA ASP A 485 -1.54 25.88 17.32
C ASP A 485 -0.45 26.07 18.41
N ASN A 486 -0.80 25.79 19.67
CA ASN A 486 0.12 25.90 20.80
C ASN A 486 0.84 24.58 21.14
N GLY A 487 0.73 23.54 20.30
CA GLY A 487 1.27 22.19 20.54
C GLY A 487 0.26 21.25 21.20
N ALA A 488 0.18 20.01 20.70
CA ALA A 488 -0.75 18.98 21.15
C ALA A 488 -0.57 18.63 22.64
N GLU A 489 0.67 18.70 23.13
CA GLU A 489 1.06 18.45 24.52
C GLU A 489 0.49 19.46 25.52
N ASN A 490 0.05 20.64 25.04
CA ASN A 490 -0.48 21.71 25.88
C ASN A 490 -2.01 21.69 26.00
N ILE A 491 -2.68 20.73 25.34
CA ILE A 491 -4.14 20.58 25.40
C ILE A 491 -4.54 19.99 26.76
N PRO A 492 -5.43 20.67 27.54
CA PRO A 492 -5.89 20.13 28.82
C PRO A 492 -6.61 18.79 28.64
N ARG A 493 -6.41 17.84 29.56
CA ARG A 493 -6.98 16.48 29.45
C ARG A 493 -8.50 16.45 29.26
N GLY A 494 -9.25 17.38 29.87
CA GLY A 494 -10.70 17.49 29.65
C GLY A 494 -11.05 17.79 28.19
N VAL A 495 -10.30 18.68 27.55
CA VAL A 495 -10.44 19.00 26.12
C VAL A 495 -9.92 17.85 25.27
N ALA A 496 -8.80 17.22 25.64
CA ALA A 496 -8.26 16.04 24.96
C ALA A 496 -9.27 14.89 24.87
N ARG A 497 -10.02 14.63 25.96
CA ARG A 497 -11.12 13.66 25.98
C ARG A 497 -12.26 14.06 25.05
N ALA A 498 -12.66 15.34 25.03
CA ALA A 498 -13.68 15.82 24.10
C ALA A 498 -13.25 15.65 22.64
N ILE A 499 -11.98 15.87 22.33
CA ILE A 499 -11.39 15.63 21.00
C ILE A 499 -11.48 14.15 20.65
N TRP A 500 -11.06 13.24 21.54
CA TRP A 500 -11.17 11.79 21.31
C TRP A 500 -12.61 11.32 21.12
N VAL A 501 -13.53 11.77 21.98
CA VAL A 501 -14.96 11.46 21.85
C VAL A 501 -15.50 11.95 20.51
N GLY A 502 -15.12 13.15 20.07
CA GLY A 502 -15.49 13.67 18.75
C GLY A 502 -14.90 12.87 17.59
N PHE A 503 -13.62 12.51 17.68
CA PHE A 503 -12.89 11.73 16.67
C PHE A 503 -13.53 10.35 16.46
N GLU A 504 -13.65 9.57 17.54
CA GLU A 504 -14.24 8.23 17.50
C GLU A 504 -15.72 8.26 17.08
N HIS A 505 -16.47 9.30 17.49
CA HIS A 505 -17.84 9.49 17.05
C HIS A 505 -17.94 9.73 15.54
N GLU A 506 -17.08 10.56 14.95
CA GLU A 506 -17.05 10.77 13.50
C GLU A 506 -16.67 9.47 12.76
N VAL A 507 -15.76 8.66 13.29
CA VAL A 507 -15.42 7.31 12.77
C VAL A 507 -16.63 6.35 12.85
N MET A 508 -17.36 6.31 13.96
CA MET A 508 -18.58 5.49 14.09
C MET A 508 -19.67 5.91 13.09
N HIS A 509 -19.81 7.22 12.86
CA HIS A 509 -20.75 7.74 11.87
C HIS A 509 -20.31 7.46 10.43
N MET A 510 -19.01 7.33 10.19
CA MET A 510 -18.48 6.92 8.89
C MET A 510 -18.93 5.49 8.56
N GLU A 511 -18.78 4.55 9.50
CA GLU A 511 -19.28 3.18 9.35
C GLU A 511 -20.81 3.16 9.16
N THR A 512 -21.54 3.92 9.98
CA THR A 512 -23.00 4.01 9.91
C THR A 512 -23.46 4.51 8.53
N LEU A 513 -22.81 5.54 7.99
CA LEU A 513 -23.17 6.11 6.70
C LEU A 513 -22.86 5.14 5.56
N LEU A 514 -21.70 4.47 5.58
CA LEU A 514 -21.36 3.43 4.60
C LEU A 514 -22.37 2.29 4.62
N TYR A 515 -22.78 1.83 5.80
CA TYR A 515 -23.82 0.82 5.96
C TYR A 515 -25.17 1.24 5.33
N ILE A 516 -25.57 2.50 5.51
CA ILE A 516 -26.78 3.06 4.90
C ILE A 516 -26.62 3.13 3.36
N MET A 517 -25.48 3.61 2.89
CA MET A 517 -25.19 3.81 1.47
C MET A 517 -25.16 2.50 0.68
N VAL A 518 -24.63 1.42 1.25
CA VAL A 518 -24.61 0.09 0.59
C VAL A 518 -26.03 -0.45 0.32
N GLN A 519 -27.05 0.04 1.04
CA GLN A 519 -28.45 -0.31 0.79
C GLN A 519 -29.09 0.49 -0.37
N SER A 520 -28.48 1.59 -0.79
CA SER A 520 -28.92 2.36 -1.96
C SER A 520 -28.28 1.85 -3.24
N ASP A 521 -29.07 1.72 -4.30
CA ASP A 521 -28.58 1.33 -5.63
C ASP A 521 -27.92 2.50 -6.39
N LYS A 522 -27.94 3.72 -5.83
CA LYS A 522 -27.38 4.94 -6.44
C LYS A 522 -26.03 5.37 -5.85
N THR A 523 -25.51 4.61 -4.89
CA THR A 523 -24.19 4.86 -4.30
C THR A 523 -23.10 4.65 -5.35
N LEU A 524 -22.21 5.63 -5.47
CA LEU A 524 -21.07 5.56 -6.38
C LEU A 524 -19.87 4.88 -5.70
N PRO A 525 -19.06 4.10 -6.45
CA PRO A 525 -17.84 3.54 -5.91
C PRO A 525 -16.85 4.64 -5.49
N PRO A 526 -15.91 4.34 -4.58
CA PRO A 526 -14.83 5.26 -4.25
C PRO A 526 -14.06 5.64 -5.52
N PRO A 527 -13.97 6.94 -5.86
CA PRO A 527 -13.53 7.39 -7.19
C PRO A 527 -12.03 7.23 -7.44
N ASP A 528 -11.21 7.25 -6.39
CA ASP A 528 -9.75 7.16 -6.49
C ASP A 528 -9.23 5.75 -6.17
N ILE A 529 -10.14 4.78 -5.96
CA ILE A 529 -9.79 3.39 -5.71
C ILE A 529 -10.17 2.56 -6.94
N PRO A 530 -9.22 1.87 -7.59
CA PRO A 530 -9.53 1.02 -8.73
C PRO A 530 -10.51 -0.08 -8.33
N MET A 531 -11.42 -0.42 -9.24
CA MET A 531 -12.39 -1.49 -9.00
C MET A 531 -11.65 -2.83 -8.88
N PRO A 532 -11.81 -3.57 -7.76
CA PRO A 532 -11.15 -4.85 -7.60
C PRO A 532 -11.64 -5.89 -8.62
N ASN A 533 -10.74 -6.71 -9.14
CA ASN A 533 -11.11 -7.85 -9.97
C ASN A 533 -11.71 -8.99 -9.11
N PHE A 534 -12.99 -8.87 -8.77
CA PHE A 534 -13.70 -9.83 -7.92
C PHE A 534 -13.65 -11.28 -8.44
N GLN A 535 -13.56 -11.49 -9.75
CA GLN A 535 -13.45 -12.82 -10.33
C GLN A 535 -12.09 -13.46 -10.06
N ALA A 536 -11.01 -12.69 -10.20
CA ALA A 536 -9.67 -13.15 -9.86
C ALA A 536 -9.55 -13.44 -8.36
N LEU A 537 -10.05 -12.52 -7.51
CA LEU A 537 -10.08 -12.69 -6.06
C LEU A 537 -10.84 -13.96 -5.64
N ALA A 538 -12.00 -14.23 -6.25
CA ALA A 538 -12.77 -15.44 -5.98
C ALA A 538 -12.02 -16.73 -6.37
N ARG A 539 -11.27 -16.70 -7.48
CA ARG A 539 -10.45 -17.84 -7.91
C ARG A 539 -9.33 -18.11 -6.92
N ASP A 540 -8.63 -17.07 -6.48
CA ASP A 540 -7.53 -17.17 -5.54
C ASP A 540 -8.00 -17.61 -4.15
N ALA A 541 -9.14 -17.09 -3.69
CA ALA A 541 -9.78 -17.52 -2.44
C ALA A 541 -10.12 -19.01 -2.48
N LYS A 542 -10.69 -19.48 -3.59
CA LYS A 542 -11.02 -20.90 -3.77
C LYS A 542 -9.79 -21.81 -3.79
N LEU A 543 -8.70 -21.38 -4.43
CA LEU A 543 -7.43 -22.12 -4.46
C LEU A 543 -6.75 -22.17 -3.09
N SER A 544 -6.92 -21.12 -2.29
CA SER A 544 -6.31 -20.96 -0.96
C SER A 544 -7.23 -21.47 0.17
N ARG A 545 -8.33 -22.12 -0.17
CA ARG A 545 -9.37 -22.51 0.79
C ARG A 545 -8.83 -23.55 1.76
N VAL A 546 -8.94 -23.22 3.06
CA VAL A 546 -8.61 -24.13 4.16
C VAL A 546 -9.88 -24.63 4.84
N GLU A 547 -9.81 -25.85 5.39
CA GLU A 547 -10.90 -26.43 6.17
C GLU A 547 -11.16 -25.60 7.45
N ASN A 548 -12.43 -25.30 7.73
CA ASN A 548 -12.82 -24.59 8.94
C ASN A 548 -12.88 -25.54 10.15
N LYS A 549 -11.72 -25.73 10.77
CA LYS A 549 -11.54 -26.63 11.91
C LYS A 549 -12.05 -26.02 13.21
N TRP A 550 -12.41 -26.90 14.14
CA TRP A 550 -12.66 -26.55 15.54
C TRP A 550 -11.34 -26.49 16.29
N PHE A 551 -11.15 -25.43 17.06
CA PHE A 551 -10.00 -25.21 17.93
C PHE A 551 -10.45 -25.25 19.39
N ASP A 552 -9.71 -25.96 20.23
CA ASP A 552 -9.94 -25.99 21.67
C ASP A 552 -9.38 -24.72 22.31
N ILE A 553 -10.26 -23.94 22.93
CA ILE A 553 -9.91 -22.76 23.72
C ILE A 553 -9.89 -23.18 25.19
N PRO A 554 -8.74 -23.09 25.88
CA PRO A 554 -8.64 -23.52 27.26
C PRO A 554 -9.45 -22.62 28.18
N GLU A 555 -9.86 -23.17 29.32
CA GLU A 555 -10.40 -22.40 30.43
C GLU A 555 -9.37 -21.36 30.89
N GLN A 556 -9.80 -20.12 31.05
CA GLN A 556 -8.92 -19.03 31.46
C GLN A 556 -9.68 -17.90 32.14
N THR A 557 -8.96 -17.14 32.96
CA THR A 557 -9.46 -15.90 33.53
C THR A 557 -8.88 -14.75 32.73
N ILE A 558 -9.75 -13.96 32.12
CA ILE A 558 -9.38 -12.80 31.30
C ILE A 558 -9.72 -11.50 32.02
N THR A 559 -8.95 -10.47 31.72
CA THR A 559 -9.22 -9.11 32.18
C THR A 559 -9.93 -8.35 31.06
N LEU A 560 -11.09 -7.78 31.37
CA LEU A 560 -11.92 -7.00 30.46
C LEU A 560 -12.00 -5.55 30.94
N GLY A 561 -12.04 -4.62 29.99
CA GLY A 561 -12.15 -3.19 30.27
C GLY A 561 -10.86 -2.56 30.80
N MET A 562 -10.95 -1.27 31.11
CA MET A 562 -9.83 -0.47 31.59
C MET A 562 -10.24 0.44 32.76
N ASP A 563 -9.24 0.84 33.55
CA ASP A 563 -9.43 1.85 34.60
C ASP A 563 -8.88 3.19 34.09
N ASP A 564 -9.75 4.20 34.06
CA ASP A 564 -9.41 5.58 33.68
C ASP A 564 -10.24 6.54 34.56
N PRO A 565 -9.85 6.72 35.84
CA PRO A 565 -10.63 7.51 36.79
C PRO A 565 -10.64 9.00 36.41
N GLU A 566 -11.82 9.63 36.37
CA GLU A 566 -11.96 11.04 35.95
C GLU A 566 -11.21 12.05 36.83
N GLY A 567 -10.98 11.71 38.11
CA GLY A 567 -10.31 12.60 39.07
C GLY A 567 -8.78 12.58 39.01
N ASP A 568 -8.16 11.69 38.23
CA ASP A 568 -6.72 11.64 38.06
C ASP A 568 -6.32 12.54 36.88
N LEU A 569 -5.90 13.77 37.16
CA LEU A 569 -5.46 14.74 36.16
C LEU A 569 -4.00 14.53 35.70
N GLU A 570 -3.26 13.59 36.31
CA GLU A 570 -1.82 13.40 36.09
C GLU A 570 -1.47 12.14 35.27
N SER A 571 -2.40 11.19 35.11
CA SER A 571 -2.14 9.97 34.32
C SER A 571 -2.13 10.21 32.78
N ASN A 572 -1.19 9.59 32.06
CA ASN A 572 -1.18 9.50 30.59
C ASN A 572 -1.93 8.24 30.10
N SER A 573 -3.12 7.95 30.64
CA SER A 573 -3.88 6.76 30.25
C SER A 573 -4.53 6.92 28.87
N HIS A 574 -4.64 5.81 28.14
CA HIS A 574 -5.29 5.75 26.83
C HIS A 574 -6.79 6.08 26.94
N PHE A 575 -7.38 6.59 25.85
CA PHE A 575 -8.81 6.85 25.78
C PHE A 575 -9.62 5.54 25.82
N GLY A 576 -10.72 5.56 26.57
CA GLY A 576 -11.79 4.57 26.51
C GLY A 576 -13.13 5.27 26.69
N TRP A 577 -14.18 4.78 26.03
CA TRP A 577 -15.50 5.39 26.03
C TRP A 577 -16.07 5.52 27.45
N GLN A 578 -16.03 6.73 28.03
CA GLN A 578 -16.70 7.13 29.28
C GLN A 578 -17.28 8.54 29.11
N ALA A 579 -18.53 8.73 29.51
CA ALA A 579 -19.21 10.02 29.47
C ALA A 579 -19.62 10.58 30.84
N ASP A 580 -19.57 9.79 31.93
CA ASP A 580 -19.92 10.26 33.29
C ASP A 580 -19.41 9.32 34.40
N VAL A 581 -19.32 9.82 35.65
CA VAL A 581 -18.92 9.07 36.87
C VAL A 581 -20.03 8.15 37.39
N ASP A 582 -21.29 8.48 37.09
CA ASP A 582 -22.47 7.74 37.58
C ASP A 582 -23.11 6.82 36.52
N VAL A 583 -22.58 6.79 35.30
CA VAL A 583 -23.05 5.95 34.19
C VAL A 583 -22.01 4.86 33.93
N ARG A 584 -22.37 3.60 34.17
CA ARG A 584 -21.55 2.46 33.71
C ARG A 584 -21.55 2.46 32.19
N ASP A 585 -20.49 2.92 31.59
CA ASP A 585 -20.22 2.68 30.18
C ASP A 585 -19.88 1.19 29.93
N ASN A 586 -19.64 0.84 28.68
CA ASN A 586 -19.44 -0.53 28.20
C ASN A 586 -17.99 -1.03 28.33
N GLU A 587 -17.02 -0.16 28.62
CA GLU A 587 -15.58 -0.46 28.58
C GLU A 587 -14.84 -0.25 29.90
N LYS A 588 -15.47 0.39 30.89
CA LYS A 588 -14.93 0.59 32.25
C LYS A 588 -15.96 0.13 33.30
N PRO A 589 -15.53 -0.20 34.54
CA PRO A 589 -14.15 -0.35 34.99
C PRO A 589 -13.52 -1.65 34.50
N GLN A 590 -12.23 -1.81 34.77
CA GLN A 590 -11.56 -3.09 34.60
C GLN A 590 -12.19 -4.16 35.50
N ARG A 591 -12.44 -5.34 34.93
CA ARG A 591 -12.99 -6.50 35.66
C ARG A 591 -12.34 -7.81 35.20
N GLN A 592 -12.23 -8.76 36.12
CA GLN A 592 -11.82 -10.12 35.78
C GLN A 592 -13.05 -11.00 35.55
N VAL A 593 -13.00 -11.78 34.48
CA VAL A 593 -14.06 -12.73 34.14
C VAL A 593 -13.45 -14.11 33.90
N HIS A 594 -14.05 -15.10 34.53
CA HIS A 594 -13.68 -16.50 34.35
C HIS A 594 -14.49 -17.11 33.20
N VAL A 595 -13.80 -17.69 32.21
CA VAL A 595 -14.41 -18.30 31.02
C VAL A 595 -14.03 -19.77 30.98
N HIS A 596 -15.05 -20.64 30.93
CA HIS A 596 -14.89 -22.09 30.81
C HIS A 596 -14.23 -22.49 29.48
N GLY A 597 -13.64 -23.68 29.40
CA GLY A 597 -13.07 -24.20 28.16
C GLY A 597 -14.17 -24.55 27.13
N PHE A 598 -13.94 -24.21 25.86
CA PHE A 598 -14.91 -24.44 24.78
C PHE A 598 -14.21 -24.61 23.43
N GLN A 599 -14.97 -24.99 22.40
CA GLN A 599 -14.47 -25.09 21.03
C GLN A 599 -15.01 -23.96 20.16
N ALA A 600 -14.14 -23.38 19.32
CA ALA A 600 -14.52 -22.34 18.37
C ALA A 600 -13.97 -22.64 16.97
N LYS A 601 -14.70 -22.19 15.94
CA LYS A 601 -14.23 -22.27 14.54
C LYS A 601 -13.26 -21.13 14.24
N GLY A 602 -12.24 -21.42 13.44
CA GLY A 602 -11.15 -20.47 13.15
C GLY A 602 -11.51 -19.36 12.15
N ARG A 603 -12.65 -19.45 11.45
CA ARG A 603 -13.15 -18.39 10.57
C ARG A 603 -14.65 -18.13 10.74
N PRO A 604 -15.13 -16.91 10.41
CA PRO A 604 -16.55 -16.60 10.37
C PRO A 604 -17.36 -17.50 9.42
N ILE A 605 -18.69 -17.48 9.58
CA ILE A 605 -19.64 -18.11 8.66
C ILE A 605 -19.53 -17.42 7.30
N THR A 606 -19.40 -18.20 6.24
CA THR A 606 -19.27 -17.71 4.87
C THR A 606 -20.61 -17.60 4.16
N ASN A 607 -20.66 -16.83 3.07
CA ASN A 607 -21.82 -16.78 2.19
C ASN A 607 -22.18 -18.16 1.60
N GLU A 608 -21.21 -19.03 1.35
CA GLU A 608 -21.46 -20.40 0.90
C GLU A 608 -22.19 -21.24 1.97
N GLU A 609 -21.69 -21.24 3.20
CA GLU A 609 -22.30 -21.97 4.32
C GLU A 609 -23.71 -21.44 4.61
N TYR A 610 -23.89 -20.12 4.57
CA TYR A 610 -25.21 -19.51 4.75
C TYR A 610 -26.17 -19.81 3.58
N ALA A 611 -25.68 -19.84 2.35
CA ALA A 611 -26.46 -20.25 1.19
C ALA A 611 -26.93 -21.71 1.28
N GLN A 612 -26.07 -22.62 1.79
CA GLN A 612 -26.43 -24.01 2.05
C GLN A 612 -27.51 -24.12 3.12
N TYR A 613 -27.36 -23.40 4.22
CA TYR A 613 -28.37 -23.29 5.27
C TYR A 613 -29.74 -22.84 4.73
N LEU A 614 -29.79 -21.78 3.93
CA LEU A 614 -31.04 -21.30 3.32
C LEU A 614 -31.68 -22.35 2.39
N LEU A 615 -30.87 -23.02 1.57
CA LEU A 615 -31.32 -24.04 0.63
C LEU A 615 -31.91 -25.27 1.35
N GLU A 616 -31.24 -25.75 2.40
CA GLU A 616 -31.67 -26.93 3.15
C GLU A 616 -32.87 -26.65 4.05
N THR A 617 -32.91 -25.47 4.68
CA THR A 617 -34.03 -25.06 5.54
C THR A 617 -35.23 -24.51 4.78
N LYS A 618 -35.14 -24.39 3.45
CA LYS A 618 -36.17 -23.86 2.55
C LYS A 618 -36.65 -22.46 2.98
N ARG A 619 -35.71 -21.62 3.40
CA ARG A 619 -35.98 -20.22 3.73
C ARG A 619 -35.75 -19.36 2.48
N ASP A 620 -36.80 -18.68 2.04
CA ASP A 620 -36.76 -17.88 0.80
C ASP A 620 -36.19 -16.46 1.02
N ARG A 621 -36.16 -15.99 2.27
CA ARG A 621 -35.70 -14.64 2.60
C ARG A 621 -34.18 -14.58 2.62
N CYS A 622 -33.61 -13.85 1.67
CA CYS A 622 -32.19 -13.50 1.65
C CYS A 622 -31.87 -12.42 2.69
N PRO A 623 -30.63 -12.36 3.21
CA PRO A 623 -30.23 -11.35 4.17
C PRO A 623 -30.15 -9.97 3.50
N ALA A 624 -30.23 -8.89 4.28
CA ALA A 624 -30.19 -7.52 3.75
C ALA A 624 -28.86 -7.16 3.07
N SER A 625 -27.79 -7.94 3.31
CA SER A 625 -26.53 -7.79 2.59
C SER A 625 -26.59 -8.32 1.16
N TRP A 626 -27.61 -9.09 0.80
CA TRP A 626 -27.79 -9.64 -0.55
C TRP A 626 -28.86 -8.88 -1.32
N ALA A 627 -28.74 -8.89 -2.64
CA ALA A 627 -29.74 -8.43 -3.58
C ALA A 627 -30.14 -9.57 -4.51
N THR A 628 -31.43 -9.68 -4.79
CA THR A 628 -31.98 -10.60 -5.80
C THR A 628 -32.44 -9.80 -7.01
N THR A 629 -31.83 -10.05 -8.17
CA THR A 629 -32.27 -9.48 -9.44
C THR A 629 -33.17 -10.47 -10.15
N ASN A 630 -34.39 -10.03 -10.49
CA ASN A 630 -35.29 -10.81 -11.34
C ASN A 630 -34.76 -10.76 -12.78
N VAL A 631 -33.96 -11.73 -13.16
CA VAL A 631 -33.67 -11.96 -14.58
C VAL A 631 -34.82 -12.80 -15.13
N GLU A 632 -35.81 -12.16 -15.75
CA GLU A 632 -36.75 -12.86 -16.61
C GLU A 632 -36.01 -13.30 -17.88
N GLU A 633 -35.58 -14.56 -17.93
CA GLU A 633 -35.39 -15.26 -19.20
C GLU A 633 -36.19 -16.55 -19.24
N THR A 634 -37.03 -16.61 -20.26
CA THR A 634 -37.89 -17.69 -20.69
C THR A 634 -37.15 -19.01 -20.94
N ASN A 635 -37.91 -20.10 -20.77
CA ASN A 635 -37.69 -21.48 -21.22
C ASN A 635 -37.11 -22.49 -20.21
N GLY A 636 -38.09 -23.00 -19.44
CA GLY A 636 -38.21 -24.36 -18.93
C GLY A 636 -37.14 -25.40 -19.27
N SER A 637 -36.58 -25.95 -18.20
CA SER A 637 -36.39 -27.40 -18.09
C SER A 637 -36.43 -27.81 -16.62
N ASN A 638 -37.46 -28.56 -16.25
CA ASN A 638 -37.58 -29.20 -14.94
C ASN A 638 -36.55 -30.33 -14.84
N GLY A 639 -35.37 -30.02 -14.31
CA GLY A 639 -34.37 -31.00 -13.92
C GLY A 639 -34.41 -31.26 -12.43
N HIS A 640 -35.02 -32.36 -12.00
CA HIS A 640 -34.83 -32.90 -10.66
C HIS A 640 -33.37 -33.34 -10.51
N ALA A 641 -32.54 -32.54 -9.83
CA ALA A 641 -31.22 -32.95 -9.39
C ALA A 641 -31.28 -33.44 -7.95
N THR A 642 -31.18 -34.75 -7.77
CA THR A 642 -30.97 -35.40 -6.47
C THR A 642 -29.64 -34.96 -5.86
N ALA A 643 -29.70 -34.47 -4.62
CA ALA A 643 -28.54 -34.13 -3.82
C ALA A 643 -27.65 -35.37 -3.63
N ALA A 644 -26.48 -35.37 -4.26
CA ALA A 644 -25.41 -36.29 -3.95
C ALA A 644 -24.56 -35.67 -2.83
N ASN A 645 -24.25 -36.47 -1.81
CA ASN A 645 -23.37 -36.11 -0.71
C ASN A 645 -22.01 -35.62 -1.23
N GLY A 646 -21.80 -34.30 -1.18
CA GLY A 646 -20.63 -33.60 -1.73
C GLY A 646 -21.02 -32.18 -2.12
N ALA A 647 -21.15 -31.31 -1.12
CA ALA A 647 -21.79 -30.00 -1.20
C ALA A 647 -21.17 -29.05 -2.24
N SER A 648 -21.85 -28.86 -3.37
CA SER A 648 -21.71 -27.68 -4.22
C SER A 648 -23.10 -27.11 -4.46
N LEU A 649 -23.29 -25.82 -4.16
CA LEU A 649 -24.56 -25.13 -4.43
C LEU A 649 -24.92 -25.24 -5.92
N PRO A 650 -26.17 -25.57 -6.28
CA PRO A 650 -26.55 -25.69 -7.67
C PRO A 650 -26.39 -24.33 -8.38
N PRO A 651 -25.83 -24.28 -9.61
CA PRO A 651 -25.62 -23.02 -10.33
C PRO A 651 -26.90 -22.18 -10.50
N SER A 652 -28.05 -22.84 -10.62
CA SER A 652 -29.38 -22.21 -10.68
C SER A 652 -29.74 -21.44 -9.43
N TYR A 653 -29.26 -21.86 -8.24
CA TYR A 653 -29.53 -21.15 -6.98
C TYR A 653 -28.68 -19.89 -6.81
N LEU A 654 -27.49 -19.87 -7.41
CA LEU A 654 -26.58 -18.73 -7.39
C LEU A 654 -26.94 -17.66 -8.42
N GLN A 655 -27.72 -18.02 -9.44
CA GLN A 655 -28.17 -17.11 -10.49
C GLN A 655 -29.11 -16.04 -9.92
N GLY A 656 -28.91 -14.79 -10.32
CA GLY A 656 -29.73 -13.66 -9.86
C GLY A 656 -29.48 -13.22 -8.42
N LYS A 657 -28.48 -13.77 -7.72
CA LYS A 657 -28.09 -13.33 -6.37
C LYS A 657 -26.75 -12.61 -6.40
N SER A 658 -26.69 -11.48 -5.71
CA SER A 658 -25.49 -10.66 -5.55
C SER A 658 -25.33 -10.19 -4.11
N VAL A 659 -24.10 -9.95 -3.69
CA VAL A 659 -23.76 -9.29 -2.42
C VAL A 659 -23.64 -7.79 -2.69
N ARG A 660 -24.22 -6.97 -1.82
CA ARG A 660 -24.11 -5.51 -1.86
C ARG A 660 -22.75 -5.08 -1.33
N THR A 661 -22.06 -4.23 -2.09
CA THR A 661 -20.76 -3.67 -1.70
C THR A 661 -20.73 -2.18 -2.02
N VAL A 662 -19.74 -1.45 -1.50
CA VAL A 662 -19.49 -0.06 -1.89
C VAL A 662 -19.09 0.10 -3.36
N PHE A 663 -18.67 -0.99 -4.03
CA PHE A 663 -18.39 -1.02 -5.47
C PHE A 663 -19.61 -1.46 -6.31
N GLY A 664 -20.79 -1.56 -5.69
CA GLY A 664 -22.02 -2.05 -6.32
C GLY A 664 -22.28 -3.54 -6.06
N LEU A 665 -23.10 -4.15 -6.93
CA LEU A 665 -23.54 -5.53 -6.77
C LEU A 665 -22.47 -6.52 -7.28
N VAL A 666 -21.94 -7.35 -6.39
CA VAL A 666 -21.00 -8.42 -6.74
C VAL A 666 -21.76 -9.75 -6.80
N PRO A 667 -21.75 -10.48 -7.94
CA PRO A 667 -22.44 -11.77 -8.05
C PRO A 667 -22.02 -12.74 -6.95
N LEU A 668 -22.99 -13.43 -6.32
CA LEU A 668 -22.76 -14.32 -5.18
C LEU A 668 -21.71 -15.41 -5.47
N LYS A 669 -21.63 -15.87 -6.73
CA LYS A 669 -20.62 -16.82 -7.21
C LYS A 669 -19.16 -16.35 -7.02
N HIS A 670 -18.93 -15.05 -6.91
CA HIS A 670 -17.61 -14.44 -6.67
C HIS A 670 -17.37 -14.10 -5.20
N ALA A 671 -18.38 -14.21 -4.34
CA ALA A 671 -18.34 -13.80 -2.93
C ALA A 671 -18.59 -14.98 -1.96
N LEU A 672 -18.52 -16.22 -2.43
CA LEU A 672 -18.85 -17.42 -1.65
C LEU A 672 -17.98 -17.58 -0.40
N ASP A 673 -16.69 -17.25 -0.48
CA ASP A 673 -15.73 -17.36 0.61
C ASP A 673 -15.73 -16.16 1.57
N TRP A 674 -16.54 -15.13 1.30
CA TRP A 674 -16.61 -13.95 2.16
C TRP A 674 -17.47 -14.23 3.40
N PRO A 675 -17.17 -13.59 4.54
CA PRO A 675 -18.06 -13.60 5.69
C PRO A 675 -19.46 -13.10 5.31
N VAL A 676 -20.49 -13.81 5.77
CA VAL A 676 -21.88 -13.36 5.56
C VAL A 676 -22.21 -12.23 6.54
N PHE A 677 -22.89 -11.20 6.04
CA PHE A 677 -23.47 -10.14 6.86
C PHE A 677 -24.99 -10.36 6.96
N ALA A 678 -25.50 -10.61 8.16
CA ALA A 678 -26.90 -10.89 8.44
C ALA A 678 -27.27 -10.49 9.88
N SER A 679 -28.56 -10.49 10.21
CA SER A 679 -29.04 -10.21 11.57
C SER A 679 -28.60 -11.27 12.58
N TYR A 680 -28.66 -10.94 13.87
CA TYR A 680 -28.35 -11.88 14.96
C TYR A 680 -29.16 -13.19 14.83
N ASP A 681 -30.47 -13.10 14.63
CA ASP A 681 -31.36 -14.28 14.57
C ASP A 681 -31.06 -15.18 13.35
N GLU A 682 -30.68 -14.58 12.23
CA GLU A 682 -30.25 -15.30 11.02
C GLU A 682 -28.96 -16.07 11.26
N LEU A 683 -27.96 -15.40 11.85
CA LEU A 683 -26.67 -16.00 12.17
C LEU A 683 -26.78 -17.05 13.27
N ALA A 684 -27.62 -16.82 14.29
CA ALA A 684 -27.87 -17.77 15.36
C ALA A 684 -28.55 -19.04 14.82
N GLY A 685 -29.52 -18.88 13.92
CA GLY A 685 -30.16 -20.00 13.23
C GLY A 685 -29.18 -20.80 12.37
N CYS A 686 -28.31 -20.11 11.62
CA CYS A 686 -27.27 -20.76 10.82
C CYS A 686 -26.25 -21.49 11.71
N ALA A 687 -25.77 -20.84 12.78
CA ALA A 687 -24.84 -21.44 13.74
C ALA A 687 -25.42 -22.72 14.37
N ALA A 688 -26.71 -22.71 14.74
CA ALA A 688 -27.40 -23.88 15.25
C ALA A 688 -27.48 -25.02 14.22
N TRP A 689 -27.78 -24.71 12.95
CA TRP A 689 -27.76 -25.70 11.87
C TRP A 689 -26.36 -26.29 11.64
N MET A 690 -25.30 -25.49 11.78
CA MET A 690 -23.90 -25.95 11.72
C MET A 690 -23.46 -26.74 12.96
N GLY A 691 -24.34 -26.94 13.96
CA GLY A 691 -24.06 -27.67 15.19
C GLY A 691 -23.37 -26.85 16.29
N GLY A 692 -23.48 -25.52 16.25
CA GLY A 692 -22.88 -24.60 17.23
C GLY A 692 -23.83 -23.50 17.71
N ARG A 693 -23.26 -22.46 18.33
CA ARG A 693 -23.95 -21.22 18.72
C ARG A 693 -23.03 -20.02 18.55
N ILE A 694 -23.60 -18.83 18.59
CA ILE A 694 -22.80 -17.59 18.65
C ILE A 694 -22.08 -17.55 20.02
N PRO A 695 -20.76 -17.28 20.06
CA PRO A 695 -20.03 -17.14 21.32
C PRO A 695 -20.48 -15.89 22.08
N THR A 696 -20.37 -15.89 23.40
CA THR A 696 -20.59 -14.67 24.19
C THR A 696 -19.44 -13.67 23.97
N PHE A 697 -19.62 -12.44 24.45
CA PHE A 697 -18.57 -11.42 24.40
C PHE A 697 -17.29 -11.90 25.12
N GLU A 698 -17.44 -12.47 26.32
CA GLU A 698 -16.35 -12.99 27.14
C GLU A 698 -15.63 -14.15 26.46
N GLU A 699 -16.37 -15.08 25.85
CA GLU A 699 -15.81 -16.19 25.08
C GLU A 699 -15.01 -15.67 23.87
N THR A 700 -15.56 -14.67 23.16
CA THR A 700 -14.87 -14.05 22.03
C THR A 700 -13.56 -13.39 22.47
N ARG A 701 -13.56 -12.67 23.60
CA ARG A 701 -12.34 -12.08 24.18
C ARG A 701 -11.34 -13.15 24.64
N SER A 702 -11.82 -14.27 25.16
CA SER A 702 -11.00 -15.45 25.52
C SER A 702 -10.27 -16.02 24.29
N ILE A 703 -10.92 -16.11 23.13
CA ILE A 703 -10.28 -16.54 21.87
C ILE A 703 -9.09 -15.62 21.54
N TYR A 704 -9.32 -14.30 21.50
CA TYR A 704 -8.25 -13.34 21.17
C TYR A 704 -7.09 -13.41 22.15
N SER A 705 -7.37 -13.47 23.46
CA SER A 705 -6.34 -13.60 24.49
C SER A 705 -5.52 -14.88 24.32
N HIS A 706 -6.18 -16.00 23.99
CA HIS A 706 -5.49 -17.26 23.73
C HIS A 706 -4.56 -17.19 22.50
N VAL A 707 -5.02 -16.57 21.41
CA VAL A 707 -4.21 -16.39 20.20
C VAL A 707 -2.98 -15.52 20.47
N GLU A 708 -3.13 -14.42 21.21
CA GLU A 708 -2.00 -13.57 21.59
C GLU A 708 -1.00 -14.31 22.50
N PHE A 709 -1.49 -15.14 23.44
CA PHE A 709 -0.63 -16.01 24.23
C PHE A 709 0.15 -17.00 23.37
N LEU A 710 -0.50 -17.63 22.38
CA LEU A 710 0.16 -18.57 21.46
C LEU A 710 1.25 -17.87 20.63
N LYS A 711 0.95 -16.68 20.08
CA LYS A 711 1.94 -15.87 19.34
C LYS A 711 3.14 -15.52 20.21
N LYS A 712 2.91 -15.10 21.47
CA LYS A 712 3.97 -14.79 22.42
C LYS A 712 4.82 -16.02 22.74
N LYS A 713 4.19 -17.15 23.02
CA LYS A 713 4.89 -18.42 23.30
C LYS A 713 5.70 -18.89 22.10
N GLU A 714 5.18 -18.72 20.89
CA GLU A 714 5.90 -19.02 19.66
C GLU A 714 7.11 -18.08 19.50
N ALA A 715 6.96 -16.79 19.80
CA ALA A 715 8.07 -15.83 19.81
C ALA A 715 9.14 -16.19 20.85
N GLU A 716 8.73 -16.58 22.07
CA GLU A 716 9.62 -17.03 23.16
C GLU A 716 10.35 -18.34 22.83
N ASN A 717 9.64 -19.34 22.30
CA ASN A 717 10.25 -20.61 21.87
C ASN A 717 11.24 -20.40 20.73
N LYS A 718 10.91 -19.49 19.80
CA LYS A 718 11.84 -19.06 18.76
C LYS A 718 13.08 -18.42 19.41
N LEU A 719 12.93 -17.45 20.32
CA LEU A 719 14.04 -16.78 21.05
C LEU A 719 14.91 -17.74 21.88
N GLY A 720 14.30 -18.75 22.52
CA GLY A 720 15.02 -19.77 23.29
C GLY A 720 15.92 -20.68 22.45
N ALA A 721 15.58 -20.91 21.17
CA ALA A 721 16.43 -21.65 20.24
C ALA A 721 17.67 -20.85 19.77
N THR A 722 17.73 -19.54 20.05
CA THR A 722 18.84 -18.65 19.68
C THR A 722 19.81 -18.33 20.82
N VAL A 723 19.56 -18.82 22.04
CA VAL A 723 20.54 -18.77 23.14
C VAL A 723 21.12 -20.19 23.28
N PRO A 724 22.35 -20.46 22.80
CA PRO A 724 22.98 -21.74 23.13
C PRO A 724 23.03 -21.81 24.65
N ALA A 725 22.50 -22.90 25.20
CA ALA A 725 22.66 -23.22 26.60
C ALA A 725 24.16 -23.27 26.90
N VAL A 726 24.71 -22.16 27.39
CA VAL A 726 25.95 -22.16 28.14
C VAL A 726 25.56 -22.84 29.45
N ASN A 727 25.83 -24.14 29.55
CA ASN A 727 26.13 -24.88 30.79
C ASN A 727 26.36 -26.36 30.45
N GLY A 728 27.64 -26.76 30.47
CA GLY A 728 28.11 -28.15 30.31
C GLY A 728 29.51 -28.20 29.73
#